data_AF-A0A4R2EDN3-F1
#
_entry.id   AF-A0A4R2EDN3-F1
#
_cell.length_a   1.000
_cell.length_b   1.000
_cell.length_c   1.000
_cell.angle_alpha   90.00
_cell.angle_beta   90.00
_cell.angle_gamma   90.00
#
_symmetry.space_group_name_H-M   'P 1'
#
loop_
_entity.id
_entity.type
_entity.pdbx_description
1 polymer ?
#
loop_
_entity_poly.entity_id
_entity_poly.type
_entity_poly.pdbx_seq_one_letter_code
_entity_poly.pdbx_strand_id
1 'polypeptide(L)'
;MIQSIEIERKEDGPRSIADKIIKRLHDLEMTVENNHGRWAWELLQNAKDSIADNDRKVSVEIELSRDSVVFRHNGSHFTQKDIRGLINQISSKEVEEGQESSRTGKFGTGFLTTHLLSKIVEVEGIVKTVDEEYYRFSFQMDRNGNTTGQLVPKIENAWTAFHESTEDNKIDEYDEDDFNTSFTYNLVTKEQKDIARIGVNELTELIPFVLAFIPVIDSVNIIDSINNKTTKFENSEIIEDDVLLTIIKTENKKKIKIKILFAEDNNVAIASIVEETKDGYAIKSLNDYPKLFCDFPLIGTEDFHFPVIVNSFYFNPLIERDGVWLKGDDKQEVDENREIIEKAVKLYGQLVERITDLNFYDYYNICLNKTPNTNHKYFDEKWYQNNVQKVLREVITNSKVIETEDDKVLFSDVSFPDPDLKKEDREKIWQFSSDLKAKILPAKKHIHKWADLIWNDCSIIDFENIATDLSEINNITDLQNCLRLNIENTIKWLQSIYDFLIGNKCTELFNELEIVPNRLGAFQKVNEVINKRYDSLRKQWITNKQLIPNLYLDELNDDILLDIFALIGLEDWREYLVYEGIDISALTSAKIDIQNISSDITLGLKEKKVYDENTIKAVRLLSEWFDNNEDIGKKHFQELYKNRAKLFLDTIDDKDSLYRIMKSNISLSKLSEITLTIENDPEILNLIAKRKKEIEEEKDRNEVGEKVENILAETLQKHGFEVKKEIFGKDLIITLKKKNIRYAIEVKSTSRSSYVSMTSYQAETAVTEADNYALCVVQKNGSVLNTDYIRKNSKFVTNIGEKLKMKFDEVSEFETNKMGIANTNDDIDLYYENDLIYKYKISNNIWSKGKIFGDFIDHINKI
;
A
#
# COMPACT_ATOMS: atom_id res chain seq x y z
N MET A 1 49.16 70.72 51.76
CA MET A 1 47.97 70.34 50.98
C MET A 1 46.92 71.42 51.17
N ILE A 2 46.38 71.96 50.09
CA ILE A 2 45.38 73.04 50.14
C ILE A 2 44.05 72.38 50.52
N GLN A 3 43.41 72.79 51.62
CA GLN A 3 42.17 72.18 52.12
C GLN A 3 41.07 72.04 51.05
N SER A 4 41.02 72.95 50.06
CA SER A 4 40.07 72.86 48.93
C SER A 4 40.31 71.64 48.04
N ILE A 5 41.56 71.25 47.80
CA ILE A 5 41.91 70.05 47.01
C ILE A 5 41.59 68.78 47.79
N GLU A 6 41.75 68.80 49.12
CA GLU A 6 41.40 67.65 49.97
C GLU A 6 39.88 67.46 50.09
N ILE A 7 39.11 68.55 50.02
CA ILE A 7 37.64 68.53 49.98
C ILE A 7 37.18 67.99 48.62
N GLU A 8 37.70 68.51 47.50
CA GLU A 8 37.40 67.98 46.16
C GLU A 8 37.77 66.49 46.05
N ARG A 9 38.94 66.06 46.55
CA ARG A 9 39.36 64.65 46.57
C ARG A 9 38.43 63.75 47.41
N LYS A 10 37.83 64.26 48.49
CA LYS A 10 36.83 63.52 49.28
C LYS A 10 35.47 63.46 48.59
N GLU A 11 35.10 64.49 47.82
CA GLU A 11 33.89 64.51 46.99
C GLU A 11 33.99 63.63 45.73
N ASP A 12 35.20 63.40 45.21
CA ASP A 12 35.45 62.58 44.01
C ASP A 12 35.01 61.11 44.19
N GLY A 13 35.10 60.57 45.41
CA GLY A 13 34.69 59.20 45.72
C GLY A 13 33.19 58.96 45.48
N PRO A 14 32.30 59.66 46.21
CA PRO A 14 30.85 59.58 46.00
C PRO A 14 30.42 59.94 44.59
N ARG A 15 31.05 60.94 43.95
CA ARG A 15 30.75 61.30 42.55
C ARG A 15 31.11 60.18 41.57
N SER A 16 32.28 59.56 41.71
CA SER A 16 32.70 58.44 40.85
C SER A 16 31.76 57.24 40.97
N ILE A 17 31.31 56.94 42.18
CA ILE A 17 30.30 55.89 42.43
C ILE A 17 28.99 56.24 41.70
N ALA A 18 28.50 57.46 41.88
CA ALA A 18 27.26 57.92 41.24
C ALA A 18 27.35 57.86 39.70
N ASP A 19 28.46 58.29 39.09
CA ASP A 19 28.67 58.20 37.64
C ASP A 19 28.64 56.76 37.13
N LYS A 20 29.26 55.82 37.86
CA LYS A 20 29.25 54.39 37.51
C LYS A 20 27.84 53.82 37.53
N ILE A 21 27.06 54.13 38.56
CA ILE A 21 25.66 53.69 38.68
C ILE A 21 24.82 54.25 37.53
N ILE A 22 24.93 55.56 37.24
CA ILE A 22 24.17 56.22 36.17
C ILE A 22 24.49 55.57 34.81
N LYS A 23 25.78 55.39 34.50
CA LYS A 23 26.20 54.80 33.22
C LYS A 23 25.64 53.39 33.06
N ARG A 24 25.79 52.53 34.07
CA ARG A 24 25.33 51.13 33.96
C ARG A 24 23.80 51.01 33.94
N LEU A 25 23.07 51.84 34.70
CA LEU A 25 21.60 51.89 34.59
C LEU A 25 21.16 52.31 33.18
N HIS A 26 21.83 53.29 32.59
CA HIS A 26 21.55 53.70 31.21
C HIS A 26 21.82 52.57 30.21
N ASP A 27 22.96 51.87 30.33
CA ASP A 27 23.28 50.73 29.46
C ASP A 27 22.24 49.58 29.61
N LEU A 28 21.77 49.33 30.83
CA LEU A 28 20.72 48.35 31.12
C LEU A 28 19.37 48.77 30.51
N GLU A 29 18.98 50.04 30.66
CA GLU A 29 17.75 50.61 30.06
C GLU A 29 17.77 50.51 28.53
N MET A 30 18.93 50.66 27.90
CA MET A 30 19.09 50.53 26.45
C MET A 30 19.04 49.08 25.94
N THR A 31 19.13 48.09 26.83
CA THR A 31 19.19 46.65 26.50
C THR A 31 18.06 45.83 27.14
N VAL A 32 17.00 46.50 27.63
CA VAL A 32 15.87 45.92 28.38
C VAL A 32 15.18 44.79 27.63
N GLU A 33 14.94 44.94 26.33
CA GLU A 33 14.18 43.97 25.53
C GLU A 33 14.80 42.56 25.54
N ASN A 34 16.13 42.46 25.71
CA ASN A 34 16.86 41.19 25.77
C ASN A 34 17.12 40.70 27.21
N ASN A 35 16.64 41.40 28.24
CA ASN A 35 17.05 41.21 29.64
C ASN A 35 15.89 41.13 30.65
N HIS A 36 14.62 41.01 30.21
CA HIS A 36 13.46 41.09 31.10
C HIS A 36 13.46 40.10 32.28
N GLY A 37 13.95 38.87 32.11
CA GLY A 37 14.05 37.90 33.22
C GLY A 37 15.38 37.84 33.95
N ARG A 38 16.39 38.60 33.51
CA ARG A 38 17.76 38.51 34.05
C ARG A 38 17.85 38.81 35.54
N TRP A 39 17.01 39.72 36.05
CA TRP A 39 17.00 40.10 37.46
C TRP A 39 16.80 38.90 38.41
N ALA A 40 15.98 37.92 38.01
CA ALA A 40 15.66 36.76 38.85
C ALA A 40 16.89 35.85 38.99
N TRP A 41 17.62 35.65 37.90
CA TRP A 41 18.86 34.88 37.88
C TRP A 41 19.97 35.54 38.69
N GLU A 42 20.11 36.87 38.61
CA GLU A 42 21.10 37.60 39.41
C GLU A 42 20.81 37.50 40.92
N LEU A 43 19.53 37.50 41.34
CA LEU A 43 19.16 37.30 42.74
C LEU A 43 19.40 35.86 43.21
N LEU A 44 19.08 34.86 42.39
CA LEU A 44 19.40 33.45 42.66
C LEU A 44 20.90 33.21 42.75
N GLN A 45 21.68 33.84 41.88
CA GLN A 45 23.13 33.80 41.94
C GLN A 45 23.66 34.42 43.23
N ASN A 46 23.10 35.56 43.68
CA ASN A 46 23.47 36.15 44.97
C ASN A 46 23.16 35.21 46.15
N ALA A 47 22.00 34.54 46.11
CA ALA A 47 21.63 33.55 47.11
C ALA A 47 22.61 32.36 47.13
N LYS A 48 22.95 31.79 45.97
CA LYS A 48 23.97 30.74 45.83
C LYS A 48 25.34 31.23 46.33
N ASP A 49 25.80 32.40 45.89
CA ASP A 49 27.11 32.93 46.25
C ASP A 49 27.24 33.21 47.77
N SER A 50 26.13 33.46 48.47
CA SER A 50 26.15 33.74 49.91
C SER A 50 26.58 32.55 50.75
N ILE A 51 26.40 31.33 50.24
CA ILE A 51 26.80 30.08 50.91
C ILE A 51 28.09 29.48 50.33
N ALA A 52 28.78 30.18 49.41
CA ALA A 52 29.94 29.62 48.69
C ALA A 52 31.14 29.22 49.58
N ASP A 53 31.18 29.72 50.82
CA ASP A 53 32.21 29.41 51.81
C ASP A 53 31.74 28.43 52.90
N ASN A 54 30.56 27.81 52.74
CA ASN A 54 30.03 26.79 53.65
C ASN A 54 29.34 25.65 52.89
N ASP A 55 29.13 24.51 53.55
CA ASP A 55 28.51 23.33 52.94
C ASP A 55 26.98 23.32 53.04
N ARG A 56 26.35 24.47 53.34
CA ARG A 56 24.90 24.56 53.48
C ARG A 56 24.24 24.64 52.11
N LYS A 57 22.95 24.33 52.08
CA LYS A 57 22.10 24.61 50.91
C LYS A 57 21.26 25.86 51.14
N VAL A 58 20.89 26.51 50.05
CA VAL A 58 20.06 27.70 50.07
C VAL A 58 18.66 27.41 49.56
N SER A 59 17.65 27.83 50.31
CA SER A 59 16.27 27.93 49.88
C SER A 59 15.93 29.37 49.52
N VAL A 60 15.13 29.52 48.47
CA VAL A 60 14.73 30.83 47.92
C VAL A 60 13.21 30.91 47.85
N GLU A 61 12.67 32.09 48.17
CA GLU A 61 11.27 32.42 48.01
C GLU A 61 11.12 33.69 47.17
N ILE A 62 10.18 33.68 46.23
CA ILE A 62 9.85 34.82 45.37
C ILE A 62 8.35 35.05 45.42
N GLU A 63 7.94 36.23 45.84
CA GLU A 63 6.54 36.64 45.95
C GLU A 63 6.25 37.72 44.90
N LEU A 64 5.38 37.40 43.95
CA LEU A 64 4.88 38.33 42.94
C LEU A 64 3.47 38.79 43.32
N SER A 65 3.33 40.09 43.58
CA SER A 65 2.05 40.75 43.81
C SER A 65 1.73 41.72 42.66
N ARG A 66 0.56 42.37 42.70
CA ARG A 66 0.19 43.38 41.70
C ARG A 66 1.11 44.59 41.70
N ASP A 67 1.71 44.91 42.85
CA ASP A 67 2.41 46.17 43.09
C ASP A 67 3.83 45.95 43.63
N SER A 68 4.28 44.70 43.80
CA SER A 68 5.62 44.39 44.29
C SER A 68 6.15 43.03 43.83
N VAL A 69 7.47 42.90 43.82
CA VAL A 69 8.19 41.62 43.89
C VAL A 69 8.98 41.59 45.18
N VAL A 70 8.90 40.49 45.94
CA VAL A 70 9.77 40.24 47.08
C VAL A 70 10.60 38.99 46.84
N PHE A 71 11.91 39.10 46.95
CA PHE A 71 12.85 37.97 46.86
C PHE A 71 13.47 37.73 48.23
N ARG A 72 13.42 36.50 48.72
CA ARG A 72 13.98 36.10 50.02
C ARG A 72 14.87 34.88 49.89
N HIS A 73 15.91 34.78 50.70
CA HIS A 73 16.71 33.55 50.84
C HIS A 73 17.22 33.34 52.26
N ASN A 74 17.51 32.09 52.61
CA ASN A 74 18.10 31.68 53.90
C ASN A 74 19.63 31.46 53.84
N GLY A 75 20.26 31.98 52.78
CA GLY A 75 21.71 32.03 52.67
C GLY A 75 22.39 32.85 53.79
N SER A 76 23.71 32.90 53.79
CA SER A 76 24.48 33.49 54.90
C SER A 76 24.18 34.97 55.13
N HIS A 77 24.41 35.41 56.37
CA HIS A 77 24.35 36.82 56.78
C HIS A 77 25.28 37.72 55.94
N PHE A 78 24.97 39.02 55.90
CA PHE A 78 25.84 40.02 55.28
C PHE A 78 27.10 40.25 56.10
N THR A 79 28.21 40.55 55.42
CA THR A 79 29.40 41.13 56.04
C THR A 79 29.43 42.65 55.83
N GLN A 80 30.31 43.35 56.57
CA GLN A 80 30.57 44.78 56.32
C GLN A 80 31.00 45.07 54.87
N LYS A 81 31.71 44.12 54.22
CA LYS A 81 32.09 44.25 52.81
C LYS A 81 30.88 44.16 51.89
N ASP A 82 29.91 43.31 52.21
CA ASP A 82 28.69 43.15 51.42
C ASP A 82 27.79 44.37 51.52
N ILE A 83 27.58 44.92 52.72
CA ILE A 83 26.82 46.19 52.90
C ILE A 83 27.48 47.33 52.12
N ARG A 84 28.81 47.46 52.22
CA ARG A 84 29.55 48.47 51.47
C ARG A 84 29.42 48.26 49.95
N GLY A 85 29.51 47.02 49.48
CA GLY A 85 29.37 46.67 48.07
C GLY A 85 27.95 46.96 47.55
N LEU A 86 26.93 46.67 48.35
CA LEU A 86 25.53 46.89 48.04
C LEU A 86 25.21 48.39 47.92
N ILE A 87 25.59 49.21 48.91
CA ILE A 87 25.27 50.65 48.92
C ILE A 87 26.12 51.43 47.92
N ASN A 88 27.41 51.13 47.80
CA ASN A 88 28.33 51.88 46.93
C ASN A 88 28.50 51.29 45.54
N GLN A 89 27.89 50.14 45.22
CA GLN A 89 28.09 49.45 43.94
C GLN A 89 29.58 49.23 43.58
N ILE A 90 30.41 49.01 44.60
CA ILE A 90 31.82 48.65 44.43
C ILE A 90 31.89 47.14 44.54
N SER A 91 32.47 46.45 43.56
CA SER A 91 32.65 44.99 43.64
C SER A 91 33.42 44.67 44.93
N SER A 92 32.78 43.94 45.84
CA SER A 92 33.44 43.41 47.04
C SER A 92 34.32 42.19 46.72
N LYS A 93 34.35 41.75 45.45
CA LYS A 93 34.87 40.46 44.99
C LYS A 93 35.93 40.61 43.87
N GLU A 94 36.86 41.56 43.99
CA GLU A 94 38.09 41.49 43.20
C GLU A 94 38.93 40.32 43.72
N VAL A 95 39.03 39.26 42.92
CA VAL A 95 39.92 38.12 43.16
C VAL A 95 41.31 38.53 42.67
N GLU A 96 42.37 38.28 43.45
CA GLU A 96 43.74 38.47 42.97
C GLU A 96 44.00 37.57 41.75
N GLU A 97 44.70 38.07 40.73
CA GLU A 97 45.06 37.29 39.52
C GLU A 97 45.69 35.94 39.92
N GLY A 98 45.02 34.82 39.59
CA GLY A 98 45.52 33.46 39.82
C GLY A 98 44.86 32.66 40.95
N GLN A 99 43.84 33.18 41.64
CA GLN A 99 43.03 32.37 42.57
C GLN A 99 41.73 31.86 41.93
N GLU A 100 41.42 30.57 42.10
CA GLU A 100 40.12 30.00 41.72
C GLU A 100 39.04 30.45 42.71
N SER A 101 37.94 31.00 42.20
CA SER A 101 36.77 31.43 43.00
C SER A 101 35.65 30.42 42.85
N SER A 102 35.05 29.98 43.96
CA SER A 102 33.81 29.18 43.99
C SER A 102 32.54 30.00 43.75
N ARG A 103 32.67 31.33 43.67
CA ARG A 103 31.56 32.28 43.47
C ARG A 103 31.35 32.56 41.98
N THR A 104 30.10 32.51 41.54
CA THR A 104 29.69 32.72 40.15
C THR A 104 29.79 34.20 39.75
N GLY A 105 29.57 35.13 40.70
CA GLY A 105 29.60 36.58 40.46
C GLY A 105 31.01 37.17 40.39
N LYS A 106 31.53 37.40 39.18
CA LYS A 106 32.87 38.00 38.96
C LYS A 106 32.89 39.54 38.85
N PHE A 107 31.79 40.18 38.44
CA PHE A 107 31.82 41.59 37.98
C PHE A 107 31.16 42.62 38.93
N GLY A 108 30.50 42.19 40.01
CA GLY A 108 29.91 43.11 41.00
C GLY A 108 28.78 44.03 40.48
N THR A 109 28.25 43.77 39.27
CA THR A 109 27.23 44.57 38.59
C THR A 109 25.84 43.93 38.58
N GLY A 110 25.73 42.64 38.93
CA GLY A 110 24.50 41.86 38.83
C GLY A 110 23.32 42.41 39.63
N PHE A 111 23.58 42.89 40.85
CA PHE A 111 22.52 43.51 41.67
C PHE A 111 21.91 44.76 41.02
N LEU A 112 22.67 45.51 40.22
CA LEU A 112 22.14 46.70 39.54
C LEU A 112 21.14 46.33 38.44
N THR A 113 21.27 45.15 37.83
CA THR A 113 20.28 44.59 36.88
C THR A 113 18.90 44.47 37.51
N THR A 114 18.82 44.22 38.83
CA THR A 114 17.54 44.14 39.53
C THR A 114 16.78 45.47 39.58
N HIS A 115 17.47 46.59 39.36
CA HIS A 115 16.84 47.91 39.32
C HIS A 115 16.00 48.14 38.05
N LEU A 116 16.05 47.20 37.09
CA LEU A 116 15.08 47.09 36.00
C LEU A 116 13.65 46.87 36.53
N LEU A 117 13.49 46.16 37.66
CA LEU A 117 12.21 46.04 38.35
C LEU A 117 11.81 47.36 39.00
N SER A 118 12.74 47.97 39.75
CA SER A 118 12.52 49.24 40.40
C SER A 118 13.84 49.91 40.78
N LYS A 119 13.95 51.21 40.51
CA LYS A 119 15.09 52.03 40.96
C LYS A 119 15.10 52.23 42.48
N ILE A 120 14.00 51.87 43.17
CA ILE A 120 13.89 51.91 44.61
C ILE A 120 13.75 50.47 45.12
N VAL A 121 14.67 50.06 45.97
CA VAL A 121 14.72 48.70 46.53
C VAL A 121 14.77 48.81 48.04
N GLU A 122 13.89 48.10 48.73
CA GLU A 122 13.96 47.93 50.18
C GLU A 122 14.75 46.65 50.49
N VAL A 123 15.75 46.78 51.36
CA VAL A 123 16.68 45.70 51.69
C VAL A 123 16.56 45.42 53.18
N GLU A 124 16.31 44.16 53.50
CA GLU A 124 16.29 43.66 54.87
C GLU A 124 17.30 42.52 55.01
N GLY A 125 17.97 42.47 56.15
CA GLY A 125 19.04 41.51 56.35
C GLY A 125 19.53 41.43 57.78
N ILE A 126 20.46 40.50 57.98
CA ILE A 126 21.28 40.42 59.18
C ILE A 126 22.72 40.68 58.76
N VAL A 127 23.40 41.60 59.44
CA VAL A 127 24.82 41.88 59.25
C VAL A 127 25.62 41.38 60.44
N LYS A 128 26.74 40.71 60.16
CA LYS A 128 27.73 40.31 61.16
C LYS A 128 28.87 41.33 61.21
N THR A 129 29.15 41.84 62.40
CA THR A 129 30.25 42.78 62.65
C THR A 129 31.58 42.04 62.84
N VAL A 130 32.68 42.79 62.83
CA VAL A 130 34.03 42.25 63.10
C VAL A 130 34.15 41.72 64.54
N ASP A 131 33.32 42.24 65.46
CA ASP A 131 33.24 41.79 66.85
C ASP A 131 32.33 40.56 67.02
N GLU A 132 31.98 39.89 65.91
CA GLU A 132 31.14 38.68 65.87
C GLU A 132 29.70 38.89 66.41
N GLU A 133 29.24 40.14 66.38
CA GLU A 133 27.87 40.49 66.77
C GLU A 133 26.94 40.57 65.56
N TYR A 134 25.68 40.23 65.76
CA TYR A 134 24.65 40.25 64.70
C TYR A 134 23.67 41.40 64.93
N TYR A 135 23.38 42.13 63.86
CA TYR A 135 22.40 43.21 63.85
C TYR A 135 21.40 43.00 62.71
N ARG A 136 20.12 43.16 63.01
CA ARG A 136 19.09 43.22 61.98
C ARG A 136 19.07 44.63 61.40
N PHE A 137 18.96 44.72 60.08
CA PHE A 137 18.85 46.01 59.39
C PHE A 137 17.69 45.99 58.40
N SER A 138 17.14 47.17 58.13
CA SER A 138 16.15 47.42 57.09
C SER A 138 16.32 48.85 56.60
N PHE A 139 16.64 49.02 55.32
CA PHE A 139 16.80 50.34 54.73
C PHE A 139 16.40 50.35 53.25
N GLN A 140 16.10 51.55 52.75
CA GLN A 140 15.74 51.76 51.36
C GLN A 140 16.94 52.28 50.55
N MET A 141 17.19 51.64 49.41
CA MET A 141 18.11 52.12 48.39
C MET A 141 17.34 52.85 47.31
N ASP A 142 17.66 54.12 47.08
CA ASP A 142 17.06 54.93 46.02
C ASP A 142 18.10 55.28 44.94
N ARG A 143 17.90 54.75 43.74
CA ARG A 143 18.72 55.02 42.55
C ARG A 143 18.04 55.92 41.53
N ASN A 144 16.94 56.59 41.88
CA ASN A 144 16.33 57.57 40.98
C ASN A 144 17.21 58.81 40.88
N GLY A 145 17.88 59.03 39.75
CA GLY A 145 18.64 60.25 39.51
C GLY A 145 19.40 60.12 38.21
N ASN A 146 19.39 61.19 37.41
CA ASN A 146 20.04 61.21 36.10
C ASN A 146 21.37 61.98 36.12
N THR A 147 21.72 62.57 37.27
CA THR A 147 22.95 63.34 37.46
C THR A 147 23.61 62.96 38.78
N THR A 148 24.94 63.10 38.85
CA THR A 148 25.71 62.85 40.08
C THR A 148 25.20 63.67 41.25
N GLY A 149 24.86 64.94 41.02
CA GLY A 149 24.30 65.81 42.06
C GLY A 149 22.96 65.34 42.64
N GLN A 150 22.18 64.57 41.89
CA GLN A 150 20.94 63.97 42.38
C GLN A 150 21.17 62.64 43.11
N LEU A 151 22.15 61.85 42.66
CA LEU A 151 22.35 60.49 43.15
C LEU A 151 23.26 60.43 44.39
N VAL A 152 24.25 61.32 44.53
CA VAL A 152 25.14 61.35 45.71
C VAL A 152 24.36 61.48 47.03
N PRO A 153 23.41 62.44 47.18
CA PRO A 153 22.63 62.54 48.42
C PRO A 153 21.81 61.28 48.73
N LYS A 154 21.39 60.53 47.70
CA LYS A 154 20.61 59.30 47.88
C LYS A 154 21.48 58.14 48.37
N ILE A 155 22.73 58.06 47.90
CA ILE A 155 23.73 57.11 48.41
C ILE A 155 24.04 57.42 49.89
N GLU A 156 24.22 58.70 50.23
CA GLU A 156 24.46 59.14 51.61
C GLU A 156 23.25 58.83 52.51
N ASN A 157 22.03 59.09 52.04
CA ASN A 157 20.81 58.74 52.76
C ASN A 157 20.67 57.24 53.01
N ALA A 158 21.06 56.39 52.06
CA ALA A 158 21.06 54.94 52.25
C ALA A 158 22.05 54.50 53.35
N TRP A 159 23.22 55.13 53.43
CA TRP A 159 24.15 54.91 54.55
C TRP A 159 23.55 55.36 55.88
N THR A 160 22.98 56.55 55.96
CA THR A 160 22.33 57.04 57.19
C THR A 160 21.22 56.08 57.64
N ALA A 161 20.33 55.69 56.72
CA ALA A 161 19.23 54.77 57.00
C ALA A 161 19.72 53.38 57.44
N PHE A 162 20.81 52.87 56.84
CA PHE A 162 21.42 51.61 57.29
C PHE A 162 21.88 51.72 58.75
N HIS A 163 22.65 52.76 59.11
CA HIS A 163 23.14 52.94 60.48
C HIS A 163 21.96 53.07 61.46
N GLU A 164 21.00 53.95 61.18
CA GLU A 164 19.79 54.12 62.00
C GLU A 164 19.02 52.81 62.19
N SER A 165 18.91 51.98 61.14
CA SER A 165 18.20 50.70 61.22
C SER A 165 18.88 49.64 62.09
N THR A 166 20.19 49.80 62.34
CA THR A 166 20.98 48.93 63.21
C THR A 166 21.10 49.44 64.64
N GLU A 167 20.76 50.70 64.91
CA GLU A 167 20.75 51.26 66.27
C GLU A 167 19.76 50.49 67.14
N ASP A 168 20.24 49.97 68.28
CA ASP A 168 19.48 49.15 69.24
C ASP A 168 18.83 47.87 68.65
N ASN A 169 19.29 47.40 67.48
CA ASN A 169 18.70 46.27 66.74
C ASN A 169 19.61 45.02 66.72
N LYS A 170 20.39 44.85 67.79
CA LYS A 170 21.23 43.68 68.02
C LYS A 170 20.37 42.44 68.27
N ILE A 171 20.77 41.30 67.72
CA ILE A 171 20.12 40.02 67.94
C ILE A 171 21.05 39.06 68.69
N ASP A 172 20.48 38.29 69.61
CA ASP A 172 21.23 37.34 70.44
C ASP A 172 21.41 35.98 69.75
N GLU A 173 20.43 35.57 68.94
CA GLU A 173 20.43 34.30 68.21
C GLU A 173 20.19 34.55 66.71
N TYR A 174 21.00 33.90 65.87
CA TYR A 174 20.87 33.90 64.42
C TYR A 174 20.38 32.52 63.99
N ASP A 175 19.12 32.44 63.56
CA ASP A 175 18.58 31.21 62.95
C ASP A 175 18.97 31.18 61.49
N GLU A 176 19.84 30.26 61.14
CA GLU A 176 20.38 30.09 59.81
C GLU A 176 19.34 29.61 58.78
N ASP A 177 18.28 28.91 59.21
CA ASP A 177 17.26 28.34 58.33
C ASP A 177 16.17 29.36 57.93
N ASP A 178 16.05 30.45 58.68
CA ASP A 178 15.13 31.54 58.39
C ASP A 178 15.50 32.32 57.12
N PHE A 179 14.50 32.86 56.44
CA PHE A 179 14.64 33.76 55.30
C PHE A 179 15.18 35.14 55.72
N ASN A 180 16.46 35.16 56.10
CA ASN A 180 17.11 36.30 56.73
C ASN A 180 17.45 37.45 55.79
N THR A 181 17.54 37.19 54.48
CA THR A 181 17.79 38.23 53.47
C THR A 181 16.55 38.44 52.62
N SER A 182 16.13 39.69 52.44
CA SER A 182 14.97 40.08 51.64
C SER A 182 15.25 41.32 50.79
N PHE A 183 14.80 41.28 49.54
CA PHE A 183 14.79 42.41 48.62
C PHE A 183 13.36 42.66 48.11
N THR A 184 12.82 43.83 48.39
CA THR A 184 11.47 44.24 47.99
C THR A 184 11.54 45.33 46.92
N TYR A 185 10.93 45.05 45.77
CA TYR A 185 10.84 45.96 44.61
C TYR A 185 9.41 46.43 44.42
N ASN A 186 9.17 47.74 44.53
CA ASN A 186 7.85 48.32 44.28
C ASN A 186 7.64 48.57 42.78
N LEU A 187 6.57 47.99 42.22
CA LEU A 187 6.21 48.04 40.81
C LEU A 187 5.13 49.11 40.57
N VAL A 188 5.55 50.27 40.08
CA VAL A 188 4.67 51.43 39.88
C VAL A 188 4.14 51.49 38.44
N THR A 189 5.01 51.28 37.46
CA THR A 189 4.66 51.41 36.03
C THR A 189 4.18 50.08 35.45
N LYS A 190 3.46 50.15 34.33
CA LYS A 190 3.05 48.94 33.59
C LYS A 190 4.27 48.13 33.12
N GLU A 191 5.31 48.82 32.64
CA GLU A 191 6.55 48.19 32.19
C GLU A 191 7.23 47.38 33.31
N GLN A 192 7.36 47.94 34.51
CA GLN A 192 7.91 47.22 35.68
C GLN A 192 7.11 45.96 36.01
N LYS A 193 5.78 46.04 35.95
CA LYS A 193 4.88 44.90 36.17
C LYS A 193 5.02 43.84 35.08
N ASP A 194 5.26 44.25 33.83
CA ASP A 194 5.50 43.35 32.70
C ASP A 194 6.87 42.65 32.84
N ILE A 195 7.95 43.39 33.18
CA ILE A 195 9.29 42.84 33.45
C ILE A 195 9.24 41.80 34.58
N ALA A 196 8.57 42.13 35.70
CA ALA A 196 8.41 41.22 36.83
C ALA A 196 7.70 39.92 36.43
N ARG A 197 6.59 40.03 35.71
CA ARG A 197 5.80 38.88 35.25
C ARG A 197 6.59 38.01 34.26
N ILE A 198 7.27 38.62 33.29
CA ILE A 198 8.10 37.90 32.32
C ILE A 198 9.21 37.14 33.05
N GLY A 199 9.94 37.81 33.96
CA GLY A 199 11.02 37.17 34.71
C GLY A 199 10.57 36.03 35.61
N VAL A 200 9.44 36.14 36.31
CA VAL A 200 8.90 35.04 37.12
C VAL A 200 8.44 33.86 36.24
N ASN A 201 7.87 34.13 35.06
CA ASN A 201 7.47 33.08 34.13
C ASN A 201 8.68 32.33 33.56
N GLU A 202 9.66 33.04 33.00
CA GLU A 202 10.91 32.45 32.48
C GLU A 202 11.65 31.66 33.57
N LEU A 203 11.70 32.22 34.79
CA LEU A 203 12.25 31.53 35.95
C LEU A 203 11.53 30.21 36.19
N THR A 204 10.21 30.23 36.26
CA THR A 204 9.39 29.03 36.56
C THR A 204 9.63 27.90 35.56
N GLU A 205 9.92 28.21 34.30
CA GLU A 205 10.20 27.24 33.24
C GLU A 205 11.61 26.64 33.32
N LEU A 206 12.60 27.44 33.74
CA LEU A 206 14.02 27.06 33.74
C LEU A 206 14.54 26.55 35.09
N ILE A 207 13.82 26.79 36.20
CA ILE A 207 14.18 26.27 37.54
C ILE A 207 14.46 24.76 37.56
N PRO A 208 13.73 23.88 36.87
CA PRO A 208 14.05 22.46 36.84
C PRO A 208 15.48 22.16 36.37
N PHE A 209 15.99 22.88 35.37
CA PHE A 209 17.37 22.74 34.92
C PHE A 209 18.37 23.34 35.92
N VAL A 210 18.04 24.48 36.51
CA VAL A 210 18.91 25.10 37.53
C VAL A 210 19.07 24.22 38.75
N LEU A 211 17.99 23.59 39.24
CA LEU A 211 18.07 22.64 40.34
C LEU A 211 18.81 21.36 39.96
N ALA A 212 18.77 20.95 38.69
CA ALA A 212 19.56 19.83 38.18
C ALA A 212 21.06 20.15 38.16
N PHE A 213 21.43 21.36 37.75
CA PHE A 213 22.82 21.79 37.62
C PHE A 213 23.45 22.34 38.90
N ILE A 214 22.64 22.84 39.84
CA ILE A 214 23.08 23.50 41.06
C ILE A 214 22.47 22.81 42.28
N PRO A 215 23.03 21.67 42.74
CA PRO A 215 22.49 20.91 43.86
C PRO A 215 22.58 21.65 45.21
N VAL A 216 23.35 22.74 45.29
CA VAL A 216 23.41 23.60 46.49
C VAL A 216 22.16 24.47 46.68
N ILE A 217 21.29 24.60 45.67
CA ILE A 217 19.97 25.22 45.83
C ILE A 217 19.00 24.11 46.24
N ASP A 218 18.55 24.15 47.49
CA ASP A 218 17.65 23.13 48.06
C ASP A 218 16.25 23.23 47.47
N SER A 219 15.70 24.45 47.46
CA SER A 219 14.35 24.67 46.93
C SER A 219 14.12 26.11 46.46
N VAL A 220 13.19 26.25 45.51
CA VAL A 220 12.70 27.56 45.04
C VAL A 220 11.18 27.58 45.17
N ASN A 221 10.67 28.48 46.01
CA ASN A 221 9.24 28.73 46.21
C ASN A 221 8.82 30.00 45.48
N ILE A 222 7.80 29.91 44.63
CA ILE A 222 7.27 31.03 43.84
C ILE A 222 5.80 31.23 44.23
N ILE A 223 5.48 32.37 44.82
CA ILE A 223 4.15 32.77 45.26
C ILE A 223 3.65 33.86 44.32
N ASP A 224 2.81 33.49 43.36
CA ASP A 224 2.13 34.41 42.45
C ASP A 224 0.73 34.75 42.98
N SER A 225 0.66 35.87 43.70
CA SER A 225 -0.57 36.42 44.27
C SER A 225 -1.50 37.04 43.22
N ILE A 226 -1.01 37.28 41.99
CA ILE A 226 -1.83 37.80 40.89
C ILE A 226 -2.74 36.69 40.37
N ASN A 227 -2.19 35.48 40.21
CA ASN A 227 -2.89 34.31 39.68
C ASN A 227 -3.33 33.30 40.77
N ASN A 228 -3.13 33.62 42.05
CA ASN A 228 -3.39 32.72 43.19
C ASN A 228 -2.69 31.35 43.03
N LYS A 229 -1.41 31.39 42.71
CA LYS A 229 -0.61 30.22 42.38
C LYS A 229 0.66 30.18 43.23
N THR A 230 0.81 29.13 44.04
CA THR A 230 2.06 28.85 44.76
C THR A 230 2.72 27.61 44.17
N THR A 231 3.97 27.74 43.75
CA THR A 231 4.76 26.68 43.12
C THR A 231 6.08 26.51 43.84
N LYS A 232 6.32 25.34 44.43
CA LYS A 232 7.62 24.98 45.02
C LYS A 232 8.32 23.97 44.12
N PHE A 233 9.61 24.16 43.86
CA PHE A 233 10.48 23.21 43.18
C PHE A 233 11.55 22.68 44.13
N GLU A 234 11.79 21.37 44.08
CA GLU A 234 12.75 20.66 44.93
C GLU A 234 13.48 19.60 44.08
N ASN A 235 14.79 19.45 44.25
CA ASN A 235 15.54 18.36 43.64
C ASN A 235 15.40 17.09 44.50
N SER A 236 15.07 15.95 43.89
CA SER A 236 15.01 14.68 44.61
C SER A 236 16.38 14.05 44.91
N GLU A 237 17.44 14.52 44.22
CA GLU A 237 18.81 14.01 44.27
C GLU A 237 18.98 12.56 43.82
N ILE A 238 17.91 11.94 43.32
CA ILE A 238 17.91 10.56 42.84
C ILE A 238 17.95 10.59 41.32
N ILE A 239 19.00 9.96 40.77
CA ILE A 239 19.14 9.68 39.35
C ILE A 239 18.73 8.23 39.10
N GLU A 240 17.60 8.03 38.44
CA GLU A 240 17.08 6.72 38.03
C GLU A 240 17.75 6.28 36.71
N ASP A 241 18.03 4.98 36.56
CA ASP A 241 18.66 4.39 35.36
C ASP A 241 19.96 5.06 34.89
N ASP A 242 20.63 5.76 35.81
CA ASP A 242 21.84 6.58 35.61
C ASP A 242 21.66 7.81 34.71
N VAL A 243 20.43 8.11 34.27
CA VAL A 243 20.15 9.20 33.31
C VAL A 243 18.93 10.05 33.63
N LEU A 244 18.07 9.66 34.57
CA LEU A 244 16.82 10.36 34.87
C LEU A 244 16.82 11.00 36.26
N LEU A 245 17.07 12.31 36.32
CA LEU A 245 16.92 13.09 37.53
C LEU A 245 15.47 13.55 37.70
N THR A 246 14.94 13.48 38.93
CA THR A 246 13.57 13.96 39.21
C THR A 246 13.58 15.29 39.95
N ILE A 247 12.87 16.28 39.39
CA ILE A 247 12.52 17.53 40.07
C ILE A 247 11.05 17.46 40.50
N ILE A 248 10.79 17.72 41.77
CA ILE A 248 9.44 17.73 42.33
C ILE A 248 8.90 19.15 42.25
N LYS A 249 7.85 19.35 41.45
CA LYS A 249 7.07 20.58 41.38
C LYS A 249 5.80 20.42 42.21
N THR A 250 5.66 21.17 43.29
CA THR A 250 4.43 21.24 44.10
C THR A 250 3.67 22.52 43.79
N GLU A 251 2.57 22.41 43.06
CA GLU A 251 1.71 23.54 42.66
C GLU A 251 0.38 23.48 43.40
N ASN A 252 0.07 24.48 44.24
CA ASN A 252 -1.16 24.54 45.06
C ASN A 252 -1.46 23.21 45.81
N LYS A 253 -0.43 22.58 46.39
CA LYS A 253 -0.44 21.25 47.07
C LYS A 253 -0.51 20.02 46.16
N LYS A 254 -0.61 20.18 44.84
CA LYS A 254 -0.50 19.07 43.87
C LYS A 254 0.95 18.85 43.49
N LYS A 255 1.47 17.63 43.72
CA LYS A 255 2.82 17.26 43.29
C LYS A 255 2.81 16.77 41.84
N ILE A 256 3.77 17.26 41.06
CA ILE A 256 4.06 16.90 39.68
C ILE A 256 5.54 16.53 39.64
N LYS A 257 5.87 15.39 39.06
CA LYS A 257 7.26 14.98 38.83
C LYS A 257 7.68 15.49 37.46
N ILE A 258 8.76 16.26 37.41
CA ILE A 258 9.44 16.64 36.18
C ILE A 258 10.66 15.75 36.05
N LYS A 259 10.79 15.06 34.92
CA LYS A 259 11.91 14.17 34.64
C LYS A 259 12.90 14.89 33.73
N ILE A 260 14.12 15.02 34.21
CA ILE A 260 15.24 15.63 33.50
C ILE A 260 16.16 14.48 33.06
N LEU A 261 16.38 14.38 31.75
CA LEU A 261 17.45 13.55 31.23
C LEU A 261 18.76 14.26 31.56
N PHE A 262 19.64 13.66 32.36
CA PHE A 262 20.80 14.30 32.96
C PHE A 262 22.03 13.41 32.87
N ALA A 263 23.17 14.00 32.53
CA ALA A 263 24.48 13.36 32.65
C ALA A 263 25.52 14.41 33.04
N GLU A 264 26.53 14.00 33.79
CA GLU A 264 27.64 14.85 34.20
C GLU A 264 28.96 14.09 34.10
N ASP A 265 30.01 14.81 33.71
CA ASP A 265 31.40 14.33 33.75
C ASP A 265 32.32 15.49 34.17
N ASN A 266 32.94 15.33 35.33
CA ASN A 266 33.80 16.33 35.96
C ASN A 266 33.10 17.70 36.11
N ASN A 267 33.40 18.62 35.20
CA ASN A 267 33.03 20.02 35.26
C ASN A 267 31.97 20.40 34.20
N VAL A 268 31.41 19.42 33.49
CA VAL A 268 30.43 19.61 32.42
C VAL A 268 29.23 18.72 32.70
N ALA A 269 28.04 19.31 32.66
CA ALA A 269 26.79 18.61 32.75
C ALA A 269 25.95 18.90 31.51
N ILE A 270 25.13 17.93 31.10
CA ILE A 270 24.15 18.10 30.04
C ILE A 270 22.77 17.70 30.53
N ALA A 271 21.74 18.37 30.01
CA ALA A 271 20.36 18.07 30.36
C ALA A 271 19.37 18.21 29.21
N SER A 272 18.32 17.41 29.26
CA SER A 272 17.09 17.58 28.48
C SER A 272 15.88 17.29 29.37
N ILE A 273 14.67 17.54 28.87
CA ILE A 273 13.43 17.27 29.61
C ILE A 273 12.61 16.20 28.91
N VAL A 274 12.01 15.30 29.69
CA VAL A 274 11.19 14.21 29.18
C VAL A 274 9.83 14.16 29.88
N GLU A 275 8.84 13.64 29.18
CA GLU A 275 7.52 13.36 29.71
C GLU A 275 7.33 11.86 29.90
N GLU A 276 6.89 11.47 31.09
CA GLU A 276 6.53 10.08 31.40
C GLU A 276 5.23 9.71 30.67
N THR A 277 5.28 8.62 29.91
CA THR A 277 4.16 8.06 29.14
C THR A 277 3.85 6.64 29.65
N LYS A 278 2.80 6.01 29.12
CA LYS A 278 2.48 4.62 29.49
C LYS A 278 3.56 3.62 29.08
N ASP A 279 4.28 3.92 28.01
CA ASP A 279 5.18 3.00 27.32
C ASP A 279 6.67 3.32 27.59
N GLY A 280 6.95 4.42 28.31
CA GLY A 280 8.31 4.90 28.58
C GLY A 280 8.38 6.42 28.68
N TYR A 281 9.44 7.05 28.16
CA TYR A 281 9.69 8.49 28.26
C TYR A 281 9.76 9.17 26.89
N ALA A 282 8.93 10.18 26.65
CA ALA A 282 8.98 10.99 25.44
C ALA A 282 9.87 12.22 25.65
N ILE A 283 10.90 12.36 24.83
CA ILE A 283 11.83 13.51 24.89
C ILE A 283 11.11 14.75 24.38
N LYS A 284 11.23 15.87 25.09
CA LYS A 284 10.60 17.13 24.71
C LYS A 284 11.55 18.01 23.88
N SER A 285 10.95 18.85 23.05
CA SER A 285 11.70 19.88 22.32
C SER A 285 12.28 20.90 23.29
N LEU A 286 13.50 21.31 23.00
CA LEU A 286 14.21 22.37 23.72
C LEU A 286 14.31 23.67 22.89
N ASN A 287 13.57 23.82 21.79
CA ASN A 287 13.76 24.95 20.87
C ASN A 287 13.77 26.32 21.56
N ASP A 288 12.85 26.54 22.50
CA ASP A 288 12.68 27.83 23.21
C ASP A 288 13.55 27.96 24.47
N TYR A 289 14.49 27.03 24.70
CA TYR A 289 15.35 26.99 25.89
C TYR A 289 16.77 27.49 25.58
N PRO A 290 17.40 28.28 26.46
CA PRO A 290 18.83 28.56 26.38
C PRO A 290 19.63 27.25 26.31
N LYS A 291 20.58 27.15 25.39
CA LYS A 291 21.38 25.92 25.23
C LYS A 291 22.62 25.92 26.11
N LEU A 292 23.07 27.07 26.58
CA LEU A 292 24.28 27.19 27.39
C LEU A 292 23.94 27.76 28.77
N PHE A 293 24.49 27.13 29.79
CA PHE A 293 24.36 27.51 31.19
C PHE A 293 25.76 27.65 31.80
N CYS A 294 25.96 28.71 32.56
CA CYS A 294 27.12 28.90 33.41
C CYS A 294 26.60 29.07 34.83
N ASP A 295 26.31 27.92 35.46
CA ASP A 295 25.37 27.72 36.58
C ASP A 295 23.93 28.07 36.21
N PHE A 296 23.71 29.32 35.82
CA PHE A 296 22.44 29.89 35.43
C PHE A 296 22.35 30.03 33.90
N PRO A 297 21.13 30.09 33.33
CA PRO A 297 20.95 30.17 31.89
C PRO A 297 21.65 31.39 31.27
N LEU A 298 22.32 31.19 30.14
CA LEU A 298 22.80 32.29 29.29
C LEU A 298 21.69 32.65 28.29
N ILE A 299 20.80 33.57 28.70
CA ILE A 299 19.63 34.00 27.91
C ILE A 299 20.08 34.59 26.57
N GLY A 300 19.52 34.13 25.45
CA GLY A 300 19.98 34.48 24.10
C GLY A 300 20.76 33.36 23.39
N THR A 301 20.97 32.22 24.04
CA THR A 301 21.66 31.04 23.48
C THR A 301 20.70 29.98 22.93
N GLU A 302 19.43 30.31 22.70
CA GLU A 302 18.41 29.39 22.18
C GLU A 302 18.81 28.86 20.79
N ASP A 303 19.33 29.76 19.94
CA ASP A 303 19.81 29.50 18.58
C ASP A 303 21.26 28.97 18.50
N PHE A 304 21.84 28.55 19.63
CA PHE A 304 23.15 27.88 19.66
C PHE A 304 23.10 26.44 19.10
N HIS A 305 21.91 25.91 18.81
CA HIS A 305 21.70 24.66 18.07
C HIS A 305 22.50 23.42 18.56
N PHE A 306 22.55 23.21 19.88
CA PHE A 306 23.06 21.97 20.47
C PHE A 306 21.90 21.00 20.79
N PRO A 307 22.06 19.66 20.71
CA PRO A 307 21.00 18.68 20.99
C PRO A 307 20.34 18.75 22.36
N VAL A 308 21.10 19.21 23.37
CA VAL A 308 20.74 19.25 24.79
C VAL A 308 21.23 20.56 25.40
N ILE A 309 20.82 20.87 26.62
CA ILE A 309 21.37 22.01 27.37
C ILE A 309 22.74 21.60 27.92
N VAL A 310 23.73 22.48 27.81
CA VAL A 310 25.09 22.28 28.33
C VAL A 310 25.34 23.26 29.48
N ASN A 311 25.77 22.74 30.63
CA ASN A 311 26.17 23.53 31.77
C ASN A 311 27.64 23.30 32.12
N SER A 312 28.34 24.39 32.44
CA SER A 312 29.63 24.33 33.13
C SER A 312 29.88 25.61 33.93
N PHE A 313 30.33 25.45 35.18
CA PHE A 313 30.81 26.57 36.00
C PHE A 313 31.98 27.32 35.35
N TYR A 314 32.77 26.62 34.53
CA TYR A 314 34.02 27.12 33.95
C TYR A 314 33.86 27.79 32.60
N PHE A 315 32.63 27.96 32.09
CA PHE A 315 32.43 28.79 30.92
C PHE A 315 32.93 30.22 31.18
N ASN A 316 33.52 30.83 30.16
CA ASN A 316 33.86 32.25 30.10
C ASN A 316 32.81 32.97 29.23
N PRO A 317 31.70 33.44 29.84
CA PRO A 317 30.61 34.09 29.12
C PRO A 317 30.97 35.51 28.67
N LEU A 318 30.19 36.04 27.73
CA LEU A 318 30.18 37.46 27.38
C LEU A 318 29.76 38.30 28.60
N ILE A 319 30.09 39.60 28.59
CA ILE A 319 29.74 40.55 29.67
C ILE A 319 28.23 40.57 29.93
N GLU A 320 27.43 40.48 28.87
CA GLU A 320 25.97 40.46 28.97
C GLU A 320 25.38 39.07 29.22
N ARG A 321 26.23 38.03 29.35
CA ARG A 321 25.84 36.65 29.66
C ARG A 321 24.84 36.05 28.67
N ASP A 322 24.93 36.45 27.41
CA ASP A 322 24.10 36.01 26.28
C ASP A 322 24.86 35.09 25.29
N GLY A 323 26.02 34.58 25.70
CA GLY A 323 26.86 33.70 24.90
C GLY A 323 28.24 33.47 25.53
N VAL A 324 29.09 32.76 24.80
CA VAL A 324 30.47 32.42 25.19
C VAL A 324 31.45 32.72 24.05
N TRP A 325 32.69 33.08 24.38
CA TRP A 325 33.73 33.31 23.37
C TRP A 325 34.21 32.00 22.75
N LEU A 326 34.03 31.84 21.44
CA LEU A 326 34.47 30.68 20.65
C LEU A 326 35.37 31.05 19.47
N LYS A 327 35.70 32.34 19.33
CA LYS A 327 36.49 32.90 18.22
C LYS A 327 37.63 33.76 18.74
N GLY A 328 38.81 33.52 18.17
CA GLY A 328 40.05 34.19 18.50
C GLY A 328 41.12 33.17 18.80
N ASP A 329 42.25 33.28 18.12
CA ASP A 329 43.40 32.39 18.32
C ASP A 329 44.20 32.85 19.55
N ASP A 330 44.88 31.90 20.20
CA ASP A 330 45.78 32.13 21.36
C ASP A 330 45.11 32.80 22.57
N LYS A 331 43.80 32.61 22.75
CA LYS A 331 43.06 33.09 23.92
C LYS A 331 42.62 31.92 24.79
N GLN A 332 43.17 31.85 26.00
CA GLN A 332 42.84 30.82 26.99
C GLN A 332 41.32 30.67 27.21
N GLU A 333 40.59 31.77 27.35
CA GLU A 333 39.12 31.75 27.54
C GLU A 333 38.37 31.05 26.39
N VAL A 334 38.87 31.19 25.16
CA VAL A 334 38.30 30.55 23.97
C VAL A 334 38.60 29.07 23.97
N ASP A 335 39.84 28.68 24.27
CA ASP A 335 40.26 27.28 24.32
C ASP A 335 39.52 26.50 25.42
N GLU A 336 39.34 27.11 26.60
CA GLU A 336 38.56 26.54 27.70
C GLU A 336 37.09 26.32 27.32
N ASN A 337 36.44 27.32 26.70
CA ASN A 337 35.05 27.21 26.23
C ASN A 337 34.89 26.11 25.16
N ARG A 338 35.85 26.00 24.23
CA ARG A 338 35.87 24.96 23.19
C ARG A 338 36.02 23.57 23.81
N GLU A 339 36.93 23.40 24.76
CA GLU A 339 37.14 22.14 25.48
C GLU A 339 35.88 21.70 26.23
N ILE A 340 35.17 22.64 26.88
CA ILE A 340 33.89 22.35 27.55
C ILE A 340 32.85 21.81 26.56
N ILE A 341 32.68 22.45 25.41
CA ILE A 341 31.72 22.02 24.39
C ILE A 341 32.11 20.65 23.81
N GLU A 342 33.40 20.43 23.53
CA GLU A 342 33.89 19.14 23.04
C GLU A 342 33.66 18.01 24.07
N LYS A 343 33.81 18.28 25.37
CA LYS A 343 33.43 17.35 26.45
C LYS A 343 31.92 17.11 26.47
N ALA A 344 31.11 18.15 26.29
CA ALA A 344 29.66 18.01 26.22
C ALA A 344 29.21 17.12 25.05
N VAL A 345 29.90 17.17 23.90
CA VAL A 345 29.66 16.27 22.76
C VAL A 345 29.94 14.81 23.12
N LYS A 346 31.05 14.53 23.82
CA LYS A 346 31.38 13.18 24.29
C LYS A 346 30.33 12.66 25.28
N LEU A 347 29.93 13.50 26.23
CA LEU A 347 28.92 13.18 27.23
C LEU A 347 27.54 12.94 26.57
N TYR A 348 27.20 13.71 25.53
CA TYR A 348 26.01 13.48 24.72
C TYR A 348 26.04 12.11 24.03
N GLY A 349 27.19 11.68 23.48
CA GLY A 349 27.33 10.35 22.90
C GLY A 349 27.05 9.22 23.89
N GLN A 350 27.62 9.32 25.10
CA GLN A 350 27.38 8.36 26.19
C GLN A 350 25.91 8.36 26.62
N LEU A 351 25.30 9.53 26.71
CA LEU A 351 23.89 9.69 27.05
C LEU A 351 23.00 9.01 26.00
N VAL A 352 23.22 9.27 24.71
CA VAL A 352 22.47 8.68 23.59
C VAL A 352 22.59 7.16 23.61
N GLU A 353 23.82 6.62 23.74
CA GLU A 353 24.06 5.19 23.85
C GLU A 353 23.21 4.58 24.99
N ARG A 354 23.25 5.19 26.18
CA ARG A 354 22.51 4.72 27.34
C ARG A 354 20.99 4.74 27.14
N ILE A 355 20.42 5.81 26.57
CA ILE A 355 18.96 5.91 26.39
C ILE A 355 18.45 5.07 25.22
N THR A 356 19.30 4.63 24.29
CA THR A 356 18.89 3.70 23.22
C THR A 356 18.61 2.29 23.74
N ASP A 357 19.19 1.91 24.89
CA ASP A 357 18.91 0.65 25.59
C ASP A 357 17.65 0.72 26.49
N LEU A 358 17.03 1.91 26.60
CA LEU A 358 15.86 2.16 27.44
C LEU A 358 14.64 2.56 26.57
N ASN A 359 13.47 2.62 27.20
CA ASN A 359 12.21 2.96 26.54
C ASN A 359 12.03 4.48 26.38
N PHE A 360 12.91 5.13 25.61
CA PHE A 360 12.74 6.53 25.22
C PHE A 360 12.12 6.67 23.82
N TYR A 361 11.45 7.79 23.55
CA TYR A 361 10.84 8.10 22.26
C TYR A 361 10.99 9.59 21.94
N ASP A 362 10.62 9.97 20.72
CA ASP A 362 10.75 11.32 20.18
C ASP A 362 12.22 11.79 20.08
N TYR A 363 13.13 10.89 19.70
CA TYR A 363 14.58 11.15 19.63
C TYR A 363 14.95 12.30 18.70
N TYR A 364 14.12 12.64 17.71
CA TYR A 364 14.34 13.81 16.85
C TYR A 364 14.54 15.10 17.66
N ASN A 365 13.98 15.22 18.88
CA ASN A 365 14.17 16.38 19.75
C ASN A 365 15.58 16.55 20.30
N ILE A 366 16.41 15.51 20.26
CA ILE A 366 17.83 15.53 20.65
C ILE A 366 18.75 15.19 19.48
N CYS A 367 18.31 15.41 18.24
CA CYS A 367 19.13 15.24 17.02
C CYS A 367 19.41 16.57 16.31
N LEU A 368 19.19 17.70 17.00
CA LEU A 368 19.50 19.03 16.49
C LEU A 368 21.01 19.18 16.23
N ASN A 369 21.37 19.39 14.97
CA ASN A 369 22.76 19.49 14.53
C ASN A 369 23.01 20.70 13.63
N LYS A 370 22.13 21.71 13.63
CA LYS A 370 22.28 22.89 12.77
C LYS A 370 23.49 23.72 13.20
N THR A 371 24.04 24.49 12.26
CA THR A 371 25.04 25.50 12.61
C THR A 371 24.37 26.59 13.46
N PRO A 372 24.94 27.01 14.59
CA PRO A 372 24.43 28.09 15.43
C PRO A 372 24.13 29.36 14.64
N ASN A 373 22.96 29.97 14.85
CA ASN A 373 22.63 31.27 14.28
C ASN A 373 22.98 32.38 15.28
N THR A 374 24.28 32.67 15.40
CA THR A 374 24.82 33.56 16.43
C THR A 374 25.81 34.57 15.84
N ASN A 375 26.26 35.52 16.66
CA ASN A 375 27.10 36.62 16.18
C ASN A 375 28.52 36.13 15.82
N HIS A 376 28.87 36.25 14.54
CA HIS A 376 30.19 35.90 14.00
C HIS A 376 31.37 36.66 14.62
N LYS A 377 31.14 37.67 15.47
CA LYS A 377 32.19 38.35 16.24
C LYS A 377 32.82 37.45 17.30
N TYR A 378 32.03 36.61 17.95
CA TYR A 378 32.51 35.71 19.02
C TYR A 378 32.37 34.22 18.67
N PHE A 379 31.68 33.88 17.58
CA PHE A 379 31.46 32.51 17.14
C PHE A 379 32.34 32.09 15.96
N ASP A 380 32.99 30.92 16.06
CA ASP A 380 33.79 30.31 15.00
C ASP A 380 33.03 29.14 14.36
N GLU A 381 32.41 29.43 13.22
CA GLU A 381 31.62 28.46 12.45
C GLU A 381 32.44 27.28 11.94
N LYS A 382 33.69 27.50 11.51
CA LYS A 382 34.54 26.43 10.97
C LYS A 382 34.97 25.47 12.07
N TRP A 383 35.37 26.01 13.22
CA TRP A 383 35.70 25.19 14.38
C TRP A 383 34.48 24.36 14.82
N TYR A 384 33.29 24.99 14.91
CA TYR A 384 32.07 24.29 15.32
C TYR A 384 31.70 23.18 14.35
N GLN A 385 31.72 23.44 13.03
CA GLN A 385 31.41 22.42 12.02
C GLN A 385 32.34 21.20 12.14
N ASN A 386 33.64 21.44 12.33
CA ASN A 386 34.64 20.38 12.35
C ASN A 386 34.69 19.58 13.67
N ASN A 387 34.54 20.24 14.82
CA ASN A 387 34.77 19.62 16.13
C ASN A 387 33.47 19.30 16.88
N VAL A 388 32.36 19.96 16.55
CA VAL A 388 31.07 19.78 17.22
C VAL A 388 30.08 19.09 16.28
N GLN A 389 29.66 19.77 15.21
CA GLN A 389 28.61 19.28 14.32
C GLN A 389 28.96 17.92 13.68
N LYS A 390 30.19 17.78 13.17
CA LYS A 390 30.65 16.53 12.58
C LYS A 390 30.57 15.36 13.57
N VAL A 391 31.07 15.54 14.79
CA VAL A 391 31.08 14.50 15.83
C VAL A 391 29.67 14.18 16.30
N LEU A 392 28.79 15.19 16.45
CA LEU A 392 27.37 14.98 16.73
C LEU A 392 26.69 14.13 15.66
N ARG A 393 26.92 14.44 14.38
CA ARG A 393 26.39 13.64 13.26
C ARG A 393 26.92 12.21 13.29
N GLU A 394 28.20 12.00 13.57
CA GLU A 394 28.79 10.66 13.73
C GLU A 394 28.11 9.87 14.86
N VAL A 395 27.85 10.49 16.02
CA VAL A 395 27.09 9.86 17.11
C VAL A 395 25.67 9.50 16.67
N ILE A 396 24.95 10.45 16.09
CA ILE A 396 23.55 10.27 15.65
C ILE A 396 23.45 9.16 14.59
N THR A 397 24.31 9.18 13.57
CA THR A 397 24.32 8.19 12.49
C THR A 397 24.48 6.76 13.00
N ASN A 398 25.31 6.56 14.03
CA ASN A 398 25.60 5.24 14.60
C ASN A 398 24.65 4.82 15.73
N SER A 399 23.60 5.58 16.01
CA SER A 399 22.69 5.33 17.13
C SER A 399 21.29 4.90 16.67
N LYS A 400 20.59 4.09 17.50
CA LYS A 400 19.22 3.63 17.25
C LYS A 400 18.17 4.69 17.61
N VAL A 401 18.23 5.82 16.93
CA VAL A 401 17.45 7.03 17.24
C VAL A 401 16.28 7.26 16.28
N ILE A 402 16.07 6.39 15.29
CA ILE A 402 14.92 6.50 14.39
C ILE A 402 13.82 5.56 14.84
N GLU A 403 12.66 6.12 15.23
CA GLU A 403 11.45 5.33 15.37
C GLU A 403 10.81 5.10 13.99
N THR A 404 10.53 3.84 13.68
CA THR A 404 9.71 3.39 12.55
C THR A 404 8.30 3.05 13.05
N GLU A 405 7.42 2.55 12.18
CA GLU A 405 6.09 2.08 12.62
C GLU A 405 6.17 0.83 13.52
N ASP A 406 7.25 0.04 13.42
CA ASP A 406 7.38 -1.25 14.10
C ASP A 406 8.45 -1.28 15.21
N ASP A 407 9.58 -0.60 15.02
CA ASP A 407 10.74 -0.65 15.93
C ASP A 407 11.63 0.60 15.86
N LYS A 408 12.66 0.67 16.72
CA LYS A 408 13.76 1.64 16.65
C LYS A 408 14.93 1.08 15.85
N VAL A 409 15.40 1.83 14.87
CA VAL A 409 16.47 1.41 13.97
C VAL A 409 17.63 2.41 13.98
N LEU A 410 18.79 1.98 13.47
CA LEU A 410 19.94 2.85 13.28
C LEU A 410 19.61 3.96 12.29
N PHE A 411 20.09 5.17 12.56
CA PHE A 411 19.92 6.29 11.65
C PHE A 411 20.52 6.03 10.26
N SER A 412 21.67 5.33 10.20
CA SER A 412 22.35 4.97 8.95
C SER A 412 21.53 4.09 8.00
N ASP A 413 20.54 3.36 8.52
CA ASP A 413 19.80 2.35 7.76
C ASP A 413 18.51 2.92 7.15
N VAL A 414 18.20 4.19 7.44
CA VAL A 414 16.94 4.84 7.09
C VAL A 414 17.11 5.79 5.92
N SER A 415 16.10 5.79 5.05
CA SER A 415 15.95 6.80 4.00
C SER A 415 14.81 7.75 4.34
N PHE A 416 15.01 9.05 4.12
CA PHE A 416 14.08 10.10 4.52
C PHE A 416 13.42 10.73 3.28
N PRO A 417 12.12 11.09 3.32
CA PRO A 417 11.54 11.91 2.27
C PRO A 417 12.34 13.20 2.09
N ASP A 418 12.63 13.58 0.84
CA ASP A 418 13.42 14.76 0.50
C ASP A 418 12.88 16.01 1.25
N PRO A 419 13.74 16.71 2.03
CA PRO A 419 13.32 17.81 2.86
C PRO A 419 12.82 19.02 2.07
N ASP A 420 13.27 19.19 0.82
CA ASP A 420 12.91 20.32 -0.06
C ASP A 420 11.49 20.18 -0.64
N LEU A 421 10.86 19.01 -0.49
CA LEU A 421 9.49 18.77 -0.91
C LEU A 421 8.46 19.37 0.05
N LYS A 422 7.29 19.73 -0.50
CA LYS A 422 6.15 20.18 0.31
C LYS A 422 5.66 19.07 1.22
N LYS A 423 5.00 19.45 2.32
CA LYS A 423 4.50 18.49 3.32
C LYS A 423 3.62 17.42 2.69
N GLU A 424 2.68 17.80 1.84
CA GLU A 424 1.78 16.85 1.18
C GLU A 424 2.53 15.86 0.27
N ASP A 425 3.54 16.36 -0.45
CA ASP A 425 4.37 15.53 -1.33
C ASP A 425 5.24 14.56 -0.52
N ARG A 426 5.84 15.01 0.60
CA ARG A 426 6.60 14.13 1.51
C ARG A 426 5.75 13.01 2.09
N GLU A 427 4.50 13.29 2.46
CA GLU A 427 3.57 12.26 2.95
C GLU A 427 3.23 11.23 1.86
N LYS A 428 3.06 11.68 0.62
CA LYS A 428 2.83 10.79 -0.54
C LYS A 428 4.06 9.95 -0.86
N ILE A 429 5.25 10.56 -0.88
CA ILE A 429 6.52 9.86 -1.06
C ILE A 429 6.70 8.78 -0.01
N TRP A 430 6.49 9.15 1.26
CA TRP A 430 6.57 8.21 2.37
C TRP A 430 5.58 7.05 2.17
N GLN A 431 4.34 7.35 1.79
CA GLN A 431 3.31 6.33 1.56
C GLN A 431 3.72 5.35 0.46
N PHE A 432 4.10 5.84 -0.72
CA PHE A 432 4.48 4.97 -1.83
C PHE A 432 5.71 4.14 -1.52
N SER A 433 6.74 4.74 -0.91
CA SER A 433 7.95 3.99 -0.53
C SER A 433 7.67 2.94 0.54
N SER A 434 6.80 3.25 1.51
CA SER A 434 6.34 2.32 2.55
C SER A 434 5.55 1.15 1.94
N ASP A 435 4.65 1.44 1.00
CA ASP A 435 3.85 0.44 0.30
C ASP A 435 4.74 -0.54 -0.49
N LEU A 436 5.79 -0.01 -1.16
CA LEU A 436 6.77 -0.80 -1.91
C LEU A 436 7.75 -1.59 -1.02
N LYS A 437 7.90 -1.22 0.26
CA LYS A 437 8.81 -1.85 1.24
C LYS A 437 10.26 -1.98 0.77
N ALA A 438 10.69 -1.08 -0.11
CA ALA A 438 12.05 -1.08 -0.66
C ALA A 438 13.08 -0.56 0.35
N LYS A 439 12.65 0.35 1.24
CA LYS A 439 13.53 1.08 2.17
C LYS A 439 12.93 1.12 3.57
N ILE A 440 13.79 1.29 4.57
CA ILE A 440 13.38 1.55 5.95
C ILE A 440 13.10 3.05 6.07
N LEU A 441 11.95 3.40 6.64
CA LEU A 441 11.46 4.78 6.72
C LEU A 441 11.21 5.17 8.19
N PRO A 442 11.37 6.44 8.56
CA PRO A 442 10.93 6.90 9.87
C PRO A 442 9.40 6.81 9.98
N ALA A 443 8.86 6.73 11.19
CA ALA A 443 7.41 6.72 11.43
C ALA A 443 6.75 7.92 10.75
N LYS A 444 5.55 7.72 10.17
CA LYS A 444 4.87 8.75 9.35
C LYS A 444 4.72 10.07 10.09
N LYS A 445 4.37 10.00 11.38
CA LYS A 445 4.21 11.18 12.26
C LYS A 445 5.49 11.99 12.48
N HIS A 446 6.67 11.43 12.21
CA HIS A 446 7.96 12.07 12.45
C HIS A 446 8.62 12.62 11.18
N ILE A 447 8.13 12.28 9.97
CA ILE A 447 8.80 12.59 8.69
C ILE A 447 9.12 14.08 8.53
N HIS A 448 8.21 14.97 8.95
CA HIS A 448 8.41 16.41 8.82
C HIS A 448 9.41 16.96 9.83
N LYS A 449 9.51 16.35 11.01
CA LYS A 449 10.48 16.76 12.03
C LYS A 449 11.88 16.34 11.60
N TRP A 450 12.01 15.13 11.05
CA TRP A 450 13.27 14.66 10.48
C TRP A 450 13.73 15.48 9.28
N ALA A 451 12.81 15.90 8.42
CA ALA A 451 13.14 16.76 7.29
C ALA A 451 13.82 18.09 7.70
N ASP A 452 13.53 18.59 8.91
CA ASP A 452 14.18 19.81 9.44
C ASP A 452 15.58 19.55 10.04
N LEU A 453 15.99 18.28 10.17
CA LEU A 453 17.18 17.84 10.93
C LEU A 453 18.21 17.09 10.09
N ILE A 454 17.79 16.40 9.02
CA ILE A 454 18.69 15.67 8.12
C ILE A 454 19.65 16.62 7.38
N TRP A 455 20.77 16.07 6.91
CA TRP A 455 21.83 16.81 6.20
C TRP A 455 22.18 16.11 4.88
N ASN A 456 23.02 16.75 4.07
CA ASN A 456 23.28 16.32 2.68
C ASN A 456 23.81 14.89 2.52
N ASP A 457 24.44 14.31 3.54
CA ASP A 457 24.98 12.95 3.48
C ASP A 457 23.93 11.88 3.84
N CYS A 458 22.72 12.29 4.26
CA CYS A 458 21.63 11.37 4.57
C CYS A 458 21.04 10.76 3.29
N SER A 459 20.60 9.50 3.38
CA SER A 459 19.83 8.88 2.30
C SER A 459 18.46 9.54 2.20
N ILE A 460 18.17 10.13 1.05
CA ILE A 460 16.86 10.74 0.77
C ILE A 460 16.05 9.89 -0.21
N ILE A 461 14.75 10.16 -0.26
CA ILE A 461 13.79 9.60 -1.21
C ILE A 461 13.05 10.76 -1.85
N ASP A 462 13.24 10.90 -3.15
CA ASP A 462 12.52 11.83 -4.01
C ASP A 462 11.65 11.10 -5.04
N PHE A 463 11.16 11.84 -6.04
CA PHE A 463 10.34 11.28 -7.12
C PHE A 463 11.09 10.23 -7.97
N GLU A 464 12.38 10.45 -8.24
CA GLU A 464 13.21 9.54 -9.04
C GLU A 464 13.48 8.25 -8.29
N ASN A 465 13.74 8.33 -6.99
CA ASN A 465 13.94 7.16 -6.14
C ASN A 465 12.70 6.27 -6.09
N ILE A 466 11.50 6.84 -5.94
CA ILE A 466 10.26 6.05 -5.93
C ILE A 466 10.02 5.38 -7.29
N ALA A 467 10.24 6.11 -8.39
CA ALA A 467 10.09 5.53 -9.72
C ALA A 467 11.12 4.42 -9.96
N THR A 468 12.34 4.58 -9.44
CA THR A 468 13.39 3.56 -9.49
C THR A 468 12.98 2.32 -8.69
N ASP A 469 12.55 2.50 -7.44
CA ASP A 469 12.07 1.40 -6.57
C ASP A 469 10.89 0.65 -7.25
N LEU A 470 10.00 1.37 -7.95
CA LEU A 470 8.92 0.77 -8.73
C LEU A 470 9.43 0.00 -9.96
N SER A 471 10.47 0.50 -10.64
CA SER A 471 11.06 -0.15 -11.82
C SER A 471 11.81 -1.44 -11.50
N GLU A 472 12.27 -1.60 -10.26
CA GLU A 472 12.84 -2.87 -9.78
C GLU A 472 11.77 -3.98 -9.67
N ILE A 473 10.48 -3.60 -9.69
CA ILE A 473 9.36 -4.53 -9.76
C ILE A 473 9.04 -4.83 -11.22
N ASN A 474 9.43 -6.01 -11.69
CA ASN A 474 9.43 -6.34 -13.12
C ASN A 474 8.06 -6.33 -13.82
N ASN A 475 6.98 -6.61 -13.09
CA ASN A 475 5.64 -6.77 -13.66
C ASN A 475 4.53 -6.52 -12.64
N ILE A 476 3.30 -6.37 -13.14
CA ILE A 476 2.11 -6.07 -12.33
C ILE A 476 1.75 -7.18 -11.32
N THR A 477 2.11 -8.45 -11.60
CA THR A 477 1.85 -9.57 -10.68
C THR A 477 2.79 -9.49 -9.47
N ASP A 478 4.05 -9.16 -9.70
CA ASP A 478 5.03 -8.93 -8.64
C ASP A 478 4.64 -7.71 -7.80
N LEU A 479 4.16 -6.64 -8.44
CA LEU A 479 3.63 -5.47 -7.72
C LEU A 479 2.42 -5.85 -6.85
N GLN A 480 1.47 -6.62 -7.41
CA GLN A 480 0.30 -7.09 -6.68
C GLN A 480 0.70 -7.87 -5.41
N ASN A 481 1.68 -8.76 -5.54
CA ASN A 481 2.21 -9.55 -4.43
C ASN A 481 2.92 -8.68 -3.38
N CYS A 482 3.70 -7.69 -3.83
CA CYS A 482 4.38 -6.73 -2.96
C CYS A 482 3.39 -5.93 -2.11
N LEU A 483 2.39 -5.33 -2.76
CA LEU A 483 1.35 -4.52 -2.13
C LEU A 483 0.33 -5.35 -1.35
N ARG A 484 0.25 -6.66 -1.60
CA ARG A 484 -0.76 -7.59 -1.05
C ARG A 484 -2.19 -7.13 -1.35
N LEU A 485 -2.42 -6.64 -2.58
CA LEU A 485 -3.71 -6.17 -3.08
C LEU A 485 -4.31 -7.14 -4.10
N ASN A 486 -5.58 -6.91 -4.49
CA ASN A 486 -6.13 -7.51 -5.70
C ASN A 486 -5.70 -6.69 -6.94
N ILE A 487 -5.89 -7.23 -8.13
CA ILE A 487 -5.46 -6.58 -9.38
C ILE A 487 -6.13 -5.20 -9.59
N GLU A 488 -7.43 -5.07 -9.30
CA GLU A 488 -8.17 -3.80 -9.44
C GLU A 488 -7.58 -2.68 -8.57
N ASN A 489 -7.29 -2.99 -7.30
CA ASN A 489 -6.69 -2.03 -6.38
C ASN A 489 -5.22 -1.78 -6.68
N THR A 490 -4.50 -2.76 -7.24
CA THR A 490 -3.12 -2.59 -7.72
C THR A 490 -3.07 -1.58 -8.85
N ILE A 491 -3.99 -1.69 -9.82
CA ILE A 491 -4.11 -0.73 -10.93
C ILE A 491 -4.46 0.67 -10.40
N LYS A 492 -5.40 0.79 -9.46
CA LYS A 492 -5.74 2.10 -8.84
C LYS A 492 -4.55 2.72 -8.11
N TRP A 493 -3.78 1.91 -7.38
CA TRP A 493 -2.57 2.37 -6.71
C TRP A 493 -1.53 2.85 -7.73
N LEU A 494 -1.34 2.08 -8.80
CA LEU A 494 -0.40 2.38 -9.87
C LEU A 494 -0.78 3.66 -10.63
N GLN A 495 -2.08 3.86 -10.91
CA GLN A 495 -2.56 5.14 -11.45
C GLN A 495 -2.31 6.29 -10.47
N SER A 496 -2.54 6.08 -9.16
CA SER A 496 -2.31 7.13 -8.17
C SER A 496 -0.84 7.58 -8.09
N ILE A 497 0.13 6.67 -8.25
CA ILE A 497 1.54 7.06 -8.28
C ILE A 497 1.90 7.75 -9.60
N TYR A 498 1.30 7.34 -10.72
CA TYR A 498 1.49 8.03 -11.99
C TYR A 498 0.95 9.44 -11.99
N ASP A 499 -0.28 9.63 -11.52
CA ASP A 499 -0.89 10.95 -11.37
C ASP A 499 -0.05 11.86 -10.48
N PHE A 500 0.55 11.30 -9.43
CA PHE A 500 1.45 12.01 -8.53
C PHE A 500 2.75 12.45 -9.22
N LEU A 501 3.40 11.55 -9.98
CA LEU A 501 4.61 11.87 -10.75
C LEU A 501 4.34 12.88 -11.87
N ILE A 502 3.23 12.70 -12.61
CA ILE A 502 2.80 13.60 -13.69
C ILE A 502 2.46 14.99 -13.12
N GLY A 503 1.69 15.05 -12.02
CA GLY A 503 1.32 16.29 -11.36
C GLY A 503 2.52 17.09 -10.85
N ASN A 504 3.60 16.41 -10.46
CA ASN A 504 4.87 17.00 -10.06
C ASN A 504 5.87 17.20 -11.21
N LYS A 505 5.43 17.05 -12.47
CA LYS A 505 6.23 17.27 -13.70
C LYS A 505 7.41 16.32 -13.88
N CYS A 506 7.34 15.12 -13.30
CA CYS A 506 8.35 14.07 -13.44
C CYS A 506 8.05 13.12 -14.63
N THR A 507 7.53 13.67 -15.73
CA THR A 507 7.08 12.86 -16.89
C THR A 507 8.21 12.17 -17.64
N GLU A 508 9.43 12.68 -17.56
CA GLU A 508 10.61 12.07 -18.22
C GLU A 508 10.96 10.70 -17.64
N LEU A 509 10.67 10.45 -16.36
CA LEU A 509 10.94 9.17 -15.70
C LEU A 509 10.26 7.99 -16.41
N PHE A 510 9.09 8.22 -17.02
CA PHE A 510 8.36 7.22 -17.79
C PHE A 510 9.03 6.82 -19.11
N ASN A 511 9.96 7.63 -19.60
CA ASN A 511 10.79 7.35 -20.77
C ASN A 511 12.15 6.76 -20.38
N GLU A 512 12.56 6.93 -19.12
CA GLU A 512 13.85 6.49 -18.62
C GLU A 512 13.75 5.11 -17.96
N LEU A 513 12.66 4.85 -17.25
CA LEU A 513 12.42 3.68 -16.42
C LEU A 513 11.24 2.83 -16.93
N GLU A 514 11.37 1.52 -16.77
CA GLU A 514 10.32 0.54 -17.10
C GLU A 514 9.34 0.47 -15.93
N ILE A 515 8.32 1.32 -15.94
CA ILE A 515 7.35 1.43 -14.84
C ILE A 515 5.90 1.26 -15.25
N VAL A 516 5.59 1.22 -16.56
CA VAL A 516 4.22 1.13 -17.09
C VAL A 516 3.94 -0.27 -17.64
N PRO A 517 2.95 -1.02 -17.14
CA PRO A 517 2.66 -2.36 -17.64
C PRO A 517 2.03 -2.32 -19.02
N ASN A 518 2.46 -3.24 -19.89
CA ASN A 518 1.73 -3.60 -21.10
C ASN A 518 0.57 -4.58 -20.78
N ARG A 519 -0.26 -4.98 -21.76
CA ARG A 519 -1.39 -5.92 -21.56
C ARG A 519 -0.96 -7.31 -21.06
N LEU A 520 0.32 -7.69 -21.21
CA LEU A 520 0.88 -8.91 -20.62
C LEU A 520 1.36 -8.72 -19.17
N GLY A 521 1.28 -7.50 -18.65
CA GLY A 521 1.65 -7.13 -17.29
C GLY A 521 3.13 -6.78 -17.09
N ALA A 522 3.97 -6.91 -18.11
CA ALA A 522 5.40 -6.57 -18.04
C ALA A 522 5.58 -5.05 -18.05
N PHE A 523 6.38 -4.52 -17.14
CA PHE A 523 6.65 -3.08 -17.11
C PHE A 523 7.56 -2.67 -18.27
N GLN A 524 7.27 -1.51 -18.85
CA GLN A 524 7.89 -0.97 -20.05
C GLN A 524 8.03 0.55 -19.90
N LYS A 525 8.94 1.11 -20.70
CA LYS A 525 9.02 2.56 -20.92
C LYS A 525 7.86 2.98 -21.81
N VAL A 526 7.37 4.20 -21.62
CA VAL A 526 6.31 4.76 -22.48
C VAL A 526 6.85 5.07 -23.87
N ASN A 527 8.04 5.67 -23.94
CA ASN A 527 8.73 5.96 -25.20
C ASN A 527 10.18 5.46 -25.15
N GLU A 528 10.69 5.05 -26.30
CA GLU A 528 12.09 4.75 -26.53
C GLU A 528 12.80 5.93 -27.22
N VAL A 529 14.04 6.22 -26.80
CA VAL A 529 14.88 7.24 -27.43
C VAL A 529 15.77 6.62 -28.48
N ILE A 530 15.51 6.92 -29.75
CA ILE A 530 16.39 6.52 -30.85
C ILE A 530 17.36 7.66 -31.18
N ASN A 531 18.67 7.35 -31.11
CA ASN A 531 19.75 8.31 -31.35
C ASN A 531 20.22 8.40 -32.81
N LYS A 532 19.74 7.51 -33.69
CA LYS A 532 20.14 7.46 -35.10
C LYS A 532 18.92 7.17 -35.97
N ARG A 533 18.60 8.11 -36.86
CA ARG A 533 17.59 7.92 -37.90
C ARG A 533 18.25 7.91 -39.26
N TYR A 534 17.89 6.95 -40.11
CA TYR A 534 18.34 6.94 -41.49
C TYR A 534 17.54 7.98 -42.29
N ASP A 535 18.23 8.99 -42.82
CA ASP A 535 17.63 9.98 -43.71
C ASP A 535 17.66 9.43 -45.13
N SER A 536 16.49 9.03 -45.62
CA SER A 536 16.31 8.46 -46.95
C SER A 536 16.69 9.41 -48.08
N LEU A 537 16.57 10.73 -47.88
CA LEU A 537 16.91 11.75 -48.87
C LEU A 537 18.41 12.00 -48.93
N ARG A 538 19.08 11.96 -47.77
CA ARG A 538 20.54 12.13 -47.67
C ARG A 538 21.34 10.83 -47.73
N LYS A 539 20.65 9.67 -47.70
CA LYS A 539 21.23 8.32 -47.65
C LYS A 539 22.32 8.17 -46.57
N GLN A 540 22.08 8.77 -45.41
CA GLN A 540 23.01 8.72 -44.29
C GLN A 540 22.27 8.60 -42.97
N TRP A 541 22.94 8.03 -41.96
CA TRP A 541 22.46 8.09 -40.59
C TRP A 541 22.69 9.49 -40.04
N ILE A 542 21.63 10.11 -39.52
CA ILE A 542 21.69 11.40 -38.87
C ILE A 542 21.41 11.19 -37.39
N THR A 543 22.25 11.80 -36.56
CA THR A 543 22.04 11.84 -35.11
C THR A 543 20.94 12.85 -34.81
N ASN A 544 19.72 12.38 -34.59
CA ASN A 544 18.60 13.15 -34.09
C ASN A 544 17.96 12.34 -32.97
N LYS A 545 17.93 12.88 -31.76
CA LYS A 545 17.21 12.29 -30.62
C LYS A 545 15.72 12.35 -30.95
N GLN A 546 15.12 11.22 -31.31
CA GLN A 546 13.67 11.13 -31.56
C GLN A 546 13.06 10.14 -30.57
N LEU A 547 12.02 10.57 -29.87
CA LEU A 547 11.18 9.71 -29.05
C LEU A 547 10.22 8.95 -29.97
N ILE A 548 10.18 7.63 -29.82
CA ILE A 548 9.23 6.76 -30.49
C ILE A 548 8.40 6.07 -29.41
N PRO A 549 7.07 6.00 -29.53
CA PRO A 549 6.23 5.27 -28.59
C PRO A 549 6.67 3.81 -28.50
N ASN A 550 6.93 3.34 -27.29
CA ASN A 550 7.12 1.93 -26.96
C ASN A 550 5.81 1.32 -26.44
N LEU A 551 4.97 2.15 -25.80
CA LEU A 551 3.59 1.82 -25.44
C LEU A 551 2.57 2.72 -26.16
N TYR A 552 1.42 2.13 -26.43
CA TYR A 552 0.29 2.74 -27.11
C TYR A 552 -0.99 2.62 -26.27
N LEU A 553 -1.85 3.64 -26.36
CA LEU A 553 -3.20 3.59 -25.79
C LEU A 553 -4.05 2.58 -26.57
N ASP A 554 -4.75 1.70 -25.84
CA ASP A 554 -5.70 0.74 -26.40
C ASP A 554 -7.05 1.42 -26.66
N GLU A 555 -7.29 1.84 -27.91
CA GLU A 555 -8.61 2.28 -28.38
C GLU A 555 -9.34 1.17 -29.17
N LEU A 556 -8.75 -0.03 -29.29
CA LEU A 556 -9.33 -1.14 -30.04
C LEU A 556 -10.45 -1.81 -29.25
N ASN A 557 -10.20 -2.15 -27.99
CA ASN A 557 -11.10 -2.92 -27.12
C ASN A 557 -11.65 -4.21 -27.77
N ASP A 558 -10.81 -4.96 -28.49
CA ASP A 558 -11.22 -6.20 -29.17
C ASP A 558 -10.12 -7.28 -29.11
N ASP A 559 -10.21 -8.16 -28.11
CA ASP A 559 -9.22 -9.23 -27.89
C ASP A 559 -9.22 -10.28 -29.02
N ILE A 560 -10.34 -10.45 -29.73
CA ILE A 560 -10.43 -11.42 -30.84
C ILE A 560 -9.54 -10.95 -31.99
N LEU A 561 -9.54 -9.65 -32.29
CA LEU A 561 -8.65 -9.09 -33.32
C LEU A 561 -7.17 -9.21 -32.93
N LEU A 562 -6.83 -9.07 -31.65
CA LEU A 562 -5.48 -9.31 -31.14
C LEU A 562 -5.07 -10.79 -31.25
N ASP A 563 -5.97 -11.72 -30.95
CA ASP A 563 -5.75 -13.17 -31.14
C ASP A 563 -5.51 -13.52 -32.61
N ILE A 564 -6.35 -12.99 -33.51
CA ILE A 564 -6.18 -13.15 -34.96
C ILE A 564 -4.80 -12.63 -35.39
N PHE A 565 -4.40 -11.47 -34.88
CA PHE A 565 -3.11 -10.86 -35.19
C PHE A 565 -1.93 -11.77 -34.80
N ALA A 566 -1.91 -12.23 -33.54
CA ALA A 566 -0.88 -13.12 -33.02
C ALA A 566 -0.83 -14.44 -33.81
N LEU A 567 -1.98 -15.01 -34.18
CA LEU A 567 -2.07 -16.26 -34.95
C LEU A 567 -1.51 -16.13 -36.39
N ILE A 568 -1.52 -14.94 -36.98
CA ILE A 568 -0.94 -14.70 -38.32
C ILE A 568 0.61 -14.74 -38.26
N GLY A 569 1.21 -14.76 -37.06
CA GLY A 569 2.66 -14.83 -36.85
C GLY A 569 3.35 -13.48 -36.90
N LEU A 570 2.62 -12.41 -36.55
CA LEU A 570 3.14 -11.08 -36.32
C LEU A 570 3.44 -10.91 -34.80
N GLU A 571 4.16 -9.86 -34.40
CA GLU A 571 4.42 -9.56 -32.97
C GLU A 571 3.11 -9.41 -32.19
N ASP A 572 3.03 -9.85 -30.92
CA ASP A 572 1.80 -9.72 -30.14
C ASP A 572 1.63 -8.25 -29.71
N TRP A 573 0.63 -7.55 -30.26
CA TRP A 573 0.34 -6.15 -29.90
C TRP A 573 0.11 -5.95 -28.40
N ARG A 574 -0.24 -6.99 -27.65
CA ARG A 574 -0.34 -6.93 -26.18
C ARG A 574 0.98 -6.55 -25.50
N GLU A 575 2.11 -6.76 -26.17
CA GLU A 575 3.42 -6.32 -25.69
C GLU A 575 3.59 -4.80 -25.73
N TYR A 576 2.85 -4.12 -26.61
CA TYR A 576 2.96 -2.68 -26.89
C TYR A 576 1.71 -1.88 -26.46
N LEU A 577 0.63 -2.55 -26.09
CA LEU A 577 -0.59 -1.91 -25.58
C LEU A 577 -0.50 -1.72 -24.07
N VAL A 578 -0.89 -0.54 -23.58
CA VAL A 578 -0.97 -0.26 -22.14
C VAL A 578 -1.97 -1.21 -21.44
N TYR A 579 -1.66 -1.62 -20.21
CA TYR A 579 -2.54 -2.45 -19.40
C TYR A 579 -3.92 -1.79 -19.17
N GLU A 580 -4.98 -2.59 -19.11
CA GLU A 580 -6.35 -2.11 -18.96
C GLU A 580 -6.58 -1.32 -17.67
N GLY A 581 -7.23 -0.16 -17.77
CA GLY A 581 -7.53 0.69 -16.62
C GLY A 581 -6.39 1.62 -16.20
N ILE A 582 -5.27 1.63 -16.92
CA ILE A 582 -4.20 2.62 -16.76
C ILE A 582 -4.35 3.70 -17.83
N ASP A 583 -4.30 4.96 -17.42
CA ASP A 583 -4.32 6.12 -18.30
C ASP A 583 -2.93 6.77 -18.38
N ILE A 584 -2.34 6.71 -19.58
CA ILE A 584 -1.06 7.38 -19.92
C ILE A 584 -1.26 8.48 -20.98
N SER A 585 -2.47 8.97 -21.20
CA SER A 585 -2.79 9.99 -22.22
C SER A 585 -2.06 11.31 -22.02
N ALA A 586 -1.63 11.62 -20.78
CA ALA A 586 -0.79 12.75 -20.47
C ALA A 586 0.68 12.57 -20.92
N LEU A 587 1.12 11.33 -21.19
CA LEU A 587 2.50 10.95 -21.51
C LEU A 587 2.71 10.64 -23.00
N THR A 588 1.68 10.12 -23.67
CA THR A 588 1.71 9.79 -25.10
C THR A 588 0.37 10.03 -25.76
N SER A 589 0.40 10.43 -27.03
CA SER A 589 -0.78 10.49 -27.92
C SER A 589 -0.84 9.33 -28.91
N ALA A 590 0.14 8.42 -28.83
CA ALA A 590 0.19 7.25 -29.68
C ALA A 590 -0.85 6.23 -29.24
N LYS A 591 -1.63 5.77 -30.22
CA LYS A 591 -2.75 4.88 -29.99
C LYS A 591 -2.85 3.86 -31.11
N ILE A 592 -3.44 2.73 -30.78
CA ILE A 592 -3.81 1.71 -31.74
C ILE A 592 -5.32 1.66 -31.78
N ASP A 593 -5.85 1.89 -32.98
CA ASP A 593 -7.26 1.74 -33.26
C ASP A 593 -7.51 0.59 -34.24
N ILE A 594 -8.78 0.37 -34.56
CA ILE A 594 -9.19 -0.67 -35.49
C ILE A 594 -8.64 -0.49 -36.90
N GLN A 595 -8.29 0.73 -37.32
CA GLN A 595 -7.72 1.00 -38.63
C GLN A 595 -6.26 0.56 -38.70
N ASN A 596 -5.50 0.73 -37.62
CA ASN A 596 -4.13 0.21 -37.51
C ASN A 596 -4.14 -1.32 -37.64
N ILE A 597 -4.89 -2.00 -36.77
CA ILE A 597 -4.94 -3.46 -36.74
C ILE A 597 -5.55 -4.05 -38.01
N SER A 598 -6.58 -3.43 -38.58
CA SER A 598 -7.16 -3.94 -39.82
C SER A 598 -6.19 -3.89 -41.00
N SER A 599 -5.35 -2.85 -41.05
CA SER A 599 -4.34 -2.69 -42.09
C SER A 599 -3.27 -3.77 -41.98
N ASP A 600 -2.80 -4.05 -40.76
CA ASP A 600 -1.72 -5.00 -40.53
C ASP A 600 -2.19 -6.46 -40.64
N ILE A 601 -3.41 -6.81 -40.18
CA ILE A 601 -4.04 -8.12 -40.44
C ILE A 601 -4.20 -8.33 -41.95
N THR A 602 -4.66 -7.30 -42.67
CA THR A 602 -4.83 -7.36 -44.14
C THR A 602 -3.50 -7.60 -44.84
N LEU A 603 -2.43 -6.93 -44.40
CA LEU A 603 -1.08 -7.11 -44.96
C LEU A 603 -0.52 -8.49 -44.62
N GLY A 604 -0.60 -8.91 -43.36
CA GLY A 604 -0.11 -10.21 -42.89
C GLY A 604 -0.76 -11.38 -43.61
N LEU A 605 -2.09 -11.36 -43.82
CA LEU A 605 -2.79 -12.41 -44.58
C LEU A 605 -2.48 -12.39 -46.08
N LYS A 606 -2.22 -11.21 -46.67
CA LYS A 606 -1.82 -11.11 -48.10
C LYS A 606 -0.46 -11.70 -48.39
N GLU A 607 0.49 -11.55 -47.46
CA GLU A 607 1.86 -12.03 -47.64
C GLU A 607 1.99 -13.55 -47.49
N LYS A 608 0.98 -14.21 -46.90
CA LYS A 608 0.93 -15.67 -46.75
C LYS A 608 0.67 -16.36 -48.08
N LYS A 609 1.63 -17.17 -48.52
CA LYS A 609 1.51 -18.02 -49.72
C LYS A 609 0.86 -19.37 -49.45
N VAL A 610 0.93 -19.86 -48.21
CA VAL A 610 0.37 -21.11 -47.73
C VAL A 610 -0.20 -20.85 -46.34
N TYR A 611 -1.40 -21.36 -46.07
CA TYR A 611 -2.01 -21.26 -44.74
C TYR A 611 -1.57 -22.42 -43.87
N ASP A 612 -0.77 -22.12 -42.87
CA ASP A 612 -0.46 -23.04 -41.77
C ASP A 612 -1.65 -23.16 -40.81
N GLU A 613 -1.55 -24.06 -39.84
CA GLU A 613 -2.64 -24.33 -38.88
C GLU A 613 -3.10 -23.08 -38.11
N ASN A 614 -2.16 -22.19 -37.75
CA ASN A 614 -2.47 -20.95 -37.03
C ASN A 614 -3.16 -19.94 -37.95
N THR A 615 -2.71 -19.81 -39.20
CA THR A 615 -3.34 -18.94 -40.19
C THR A 615 -4.76 -19.41 -40.53
N ILE A 616 -4.98 -20.73 -40.59
CA ILE A 616 -6.34 -21.30 -40.76
C ILE A 616 -7.23 -20.93 -39.57
N LYS A 617 -6.73 -21.05 -38.33
CA LYS A 617 -7.46 -20.60 -37.12
C LYS A 617 -7.77 -19.11 -37.16
N ALA A 618 -6.79 -18.27 -37.55
CA ALA A 618 -6.97 -16.83 -37.70
C ALA A 618 -8.06 -16.48 -38.70
N VAL A 619 -8.09 -17.11 -39.88
CA VAL A 619 -9.11 -16.87 -40.91
C VAL A 619 -10.51 -17.31 -40.44
N ARG A 620 -10.61 -18.40 -39.66
CA ARG A 620 -11.89 -18.84 -39.08
C ARG A 620 -12.40 -17.83 -38.05
N LEU A 621 -11.56 -17.44 -37.10
CA LEU A 621 -11.89 -16.43 -36.10
C LEU A 621 -12.28 -15.11 -36.76
N LEU A 622 -11.55 -14.68 -37.80
CA LEU A 622 -11.88 -13.47 -38.55
C LEU A 622 -13.22 -13.58 -39.28
N SER A 623 -13.58 -14.76 -39.77
CA SER A 623 -14.88 -15.00 -40.42
C SER A 623 -16.03 -14.90 -39.42
N GLU A 624 -15.89 -15.55 -38.26
CA GLU A 624 -16.85 -15.44 -37.15
C GLU A 624 -16.96 -14.00 -36.64
N TRP A 625 -15.83 -13.31 -36.55
CA TRP A 625 -15.78 -11.91 -36.15
C TRP A 625 -16.53 -11.02 -37.16
N PHE A 626 -16.37 -11.25 -38.47
CA PHE A 626 -17.11 -10.53 -39.52
C PHE A 626 -18.61 -10.78 -39.46
N ASP A 627 -19.05 -11.99 -39.14
CA ASP A 627 -20.48 -12.31 -39.02
C ASP A 627 -21.12 -11.54 -37.86
N ASN A 628 -20.37 -11.31 -36.78
CA ASN A 628 -20.82 -10.52 -35.63
C ASN A 628 -20.60 -9.00 -35.77
N ASN A 629 -19.70 -8.56 -36.65
CA ASN A 629 -19.27 -7.16 -36.80
C ASN A 629 -19.32 -6.68 -38.27
N GLU A 630 -20.43 -6.96 -38.97
CA GLU A 630 -20.55 -6.73 -40.42
C GLU A 630 -20.20 -5.30 -40.87
N ASP A 631 -20.76 -4.28 -40.22
CA ASP A 631 -20.55 -2.88 -40.63
C ASP A 631 -19.10 -2.42 -40.43
N ILE A 632 -18.49 -2.87 -39.33
CA ILE A 632 -17.09 -2.55 -39.00
C ILE A 632 -16.16 -3.28 -39.98
N GLY A 633 -16.41 -4.56 -40.24
CA GLY A 633 -15.68 -5.35 -41.23
C GLY A 633 -15.73 -4.74 -42.64
N LYS A 634 -16.91 -4.32 -43.10
CA LYS A 634 -17.07 -3.61 -44.38
C LYS A 634 -16.25 -2.33 -44.45
N LYS A 635 -16.20 -1.56 -43.36
CA LYS A 635 -15.56 -0.24 -43.33
C LYS A 635 -14.04 -0.33 -43.23
N HIS A 636 -13.52 -1.14 -42.30
CA HIS A 636 -12.11 -1.16 -41.92
C HIS A 636 -11.33 -2.32 -42.55
N PHE A 637 -11.99 -3.44 -42.89
CA PHE A 637 -11.41 -4.62 -43.55
C PHE A 637 -11.93 -4.80 -44.98
N GLN A 638 -12.09 -3.71 -45.74
CA GLN A 638 -12.78 -3.68 -47.04
C GLN A 638 -12.40 -4.83 -47.99
N GLU A 639 -11.10 -5.10 -48.14
CA GLU A 639 -10.62 -6.13 -49.06
C GLU A 639 -10.85 -7.55 -48.54
N LEU A 640 -10.50 -7.81 -47.28
CA LEU A 640 -10.71 -9.13 -46.66
C LEU A 640 -12.21 -9.44 -46.56
N TYR A 641 -13.04 -8.46 -46.16
CA TYR A 641 -14.50 -8.63 -46.08
C TYR A 641 -15.14 -8.90 -47.43
N LYS A 642 -14.72 -8.18 -48.49
CA LYS A 642 -15.20 -8.43 -49.86
C LYS A 642 -14.85 -9.83 -50.35
N ASN A 643 -13.67 -10.34 -49.95
CA ASN A 643 -13.19 -11.67 -50.34
C ASN A 643 -13.42 -12.75 -49.28
N ARG A 644 -14.17 -12.48 -48.20
CA ARG A 644 -14.25 -13.36 -47.01
C ARG A 644 -14.66 -14.79 -47.32
N ALA A 645 -15.63 -14.98 -48.22
CA ALA A 645 -16.05 -16.31 -48.65
C ALA A 645 -14.92 -17.07 -49.36
N LYS A 646 -14.16 -16.39 -50.22
CA LYS A 646 -12.99 -16.98 -50.87
C LYS A 646 -11.89 -17.30 -49.85
N LEU A 647 -11.59 -16.34 -48.97
CA LEU A 647 -10.59 -16.47 -47.92
C LEU A 647 -10.86 -17.70 -47.04
N PHE A 648 -12.11 -17.89 -46.62
CA PHE A 648 -12.53 -19.06 -45.85
C PHE A 648 -12.43 -20.36 -46.65
N LEU A 649 -12.92 -20.38 -47.90
CA LEU A 649 -12.85 -21.57 -48.77
C LEU A 649 -11.41 -22.01 -49.05
N ASP A 650 -10.47 -21.06 -49.15
CA ASP A 650 -9.05 -21.35 -49.36
C ASP A 650 -8.41 -22.07 -48.14
N THR A 651 -9.07 -22.08 -46.97
CA THR A 651 -8.63 -22.84 -45.76
C THR A 651 -9.16 -24.28 -45.69
N ILE A 652 -9.99 -24.72 -46.64
CA ILE A 652 -10.58 -26.07 -46.63
C ILE A 652 -9.64 -27.06 -47.32
N ASP A 653 -9.14 -28.04 -46.57
CA ASP A 653 -8.25 -29.10 -47.09
C ASP A 653 -8.99 -30.12 -47.99
N ASP A 654 -10.20 -30.55 -47.61
CA ASP A 654 -10.98 -31.54 -48.36
C ASP A 654 -11.77 -30.90 -49.52
N LYS A 655 -11.03 -30.49 -50.54
CA LYS A 655 -11.59 -29.88 -51.77
C LYS A 655 -12.48 -30.86 -52.55
N ASP A 656 -12.26 -32.16 -52.42
CA ASP A 656 -13.02 -33.19 -53.13
C ASP A 656 -14.44 -33.36 -52.54
N SER A 657 -14.57 -33.37 -51.21
CA SER A 657 -15.89 -33.40 -50.57
C SER A 657 -16.66 -32.11 -50.81
N LEU A 658 -16.00 -30.95 -50.74
CA LEU A 658 -16.61 -29.67 -51.11
C LEU A 658 -17.12 -29.69 -52.56
N TYR A 659 -16.33 -30.19 -53.50
CA TYR A 659 -16.73 -30.33 -54.90
C TYR A 659 -17.94 -31.26 -55.08
N ARG A 660 -18.00 -32.38 -54.33
CA ARG A 660 -19.16 -33.28 -54.35
C ARG A 660 -20.43 -32.63 -53.80
N ILE A 661 -20.32 -31.87 -52.72
CA ILE A 661 -21.43 -31.10 -52.13
C ILE A 661 -21.94 -30.07 -53.14
N MET A 662 -21.04 -29.33 -53.80
CA MET A 662 -21.40 -28.32 -54.81
C MET A 662 -22.04 -28.92 -56.07
N LYS A 663 -21.71 -30.17 -56.44
CA LYS A 663 -22.29 -30.88 -57.59
C LYS A 663 -23.57 -31.65 -57.24
N SER A 664 -23.97 -31.65 -55.97
CA SER A 664 -25.23 -32.27 -55.53
C SER A 664 -26.42 -31.62 -56.21
N ASN A 665 -27.45 -32.41 -56.54
CA ASN A 665 -28.73 -31.88 -57.02
C ASN A 665 -29.59 -31.27 -55.89
N ILE A 666 -29.11 -31.30 -54.65
CA ILE A 666 -29.76 -30.70 -53.49
C ILE A 666 -29.33 -29.24 -53.38
N SER A 667 -30.26 -28.31 -53.12
CA SER A 667 -29.91 -26.90 -52.94
C SER A 667 -29.01 -26.70 -51.72
N LEU A 668 -28.02 -25.81 -51.84
CA LEU A 668 -27.11 -25.45 -50.75
C LEU A 668 -27.86 -24.98 -49.49
N SER A 669 -29.02 -24.32 -49.64
CA SER A 669 -29.88 -23.93 -48.52
C SER A 669 -30.39 -25.14 -47.72
N LYS A 670 -30.81 -26.21 -48.41
CA LYS A 670 -31.26 -27.44 -47.77
C LYS A 670 -30.10 -28.21 -47.14
N LEU A 671 -28.92 -28.20 -47.76
CA LEU A 671 -27.74 -28.83 -47.18
C LEU A 671 -27.28 -28.11 -45.91
N SER A 672 -27.39 -26.78 -45.87
CA SER A 672 -27.15 -25.99 -44.67
C SER A 672 -28.16 -26.33 -43.56
N GLU A 673 -29.45 -26.37 -43.89
CA GLU A 673 -30.52 -26.74 -42.95
C GLU A 673 -30.32 -28.17 -42.38
N ILE A 674 -29.94 -29.13 -43.23
CA ILE A 674 -29.62 -30.49 -42.81
C ILE A 674 -28.41 -30.50 -41.88
N THR A 675 -27.35 -29.75 -42.20
CA THR A 675 -26.15 -29.64 -41.35
C THR A 675 -26.51 -29.07 -39.98
N LEU A 676 -27.24 -27.95 -39.94
CA LEU A 676 -27.72 -27.34 -38.69
C LEU A 676 -28.60 -28.30 -37.88
N THR A 677 -29.44 -29.09 -38.56
CA THR A 677 -30.30 -30.07 -37.89
C THR A 677 -29.47 -31.19 -37.26
N ILE A 678 -28.42 -31.67 -37.95
CA ILE A 678 -27.51 -32.70 -37.45
C ILE A 678 -26.65 -32.17 -36.29
N GLU A 679 -26.20 -30.92 -36.35
CA GLU A 679 -25.46 -30.28 -35.25
C GLU A 679 -26.32 -30.17 -33.98
N ASN A 680 -27.62 -29.86 -34.14
CA ASN A 680 -28.56 -29.78 -33.03
C ASN A 680 -28.99 -31.15 -32.49
N ASP A 681 -29.03 -32.19 -33.33
CA ASP A 681 -29.35 -33.57 -32.92
C ASP A 681 -28.47 -34.61 -33.65
N PRO A 682 -27.37 -35.04 -33.01
CA PRO A 682 -26.46 -36.05 -33.56
C PRO A 682 -27.10 -37.44 -33.76
N GLU A 683 -28.26 -37.77 -33.14
CA GLU A 683 -28.90 -39.09 -33.32
C GLU A 683 -29.38 -39.33 -34.75
N ILE A 684 -29.58 -38.27 -35.54
CA ILE A 684 -29.99 -38.35 -36.94
C ILE A 684 -29.00 -39.18 -37.78
N LEU A 685 -27.70 -39.12 -37.44
CA LEU A 685 -26.68 -39.93 -38.12
C LEU A 685 -26.91 -41.44 -37.93
N ASN A 686 -27.39 -41.86 -36.76
CA ASN A 686 -27.70 -43.27 -36.48
C ASN A 686 -28.91 -43.76 -37.27
N LEU A 687 -29.92 -42.91 -37.46
CA LEU A 687 -31.11 -43.22 -38.27
C LEU A 687 -30.75 -43.42 -39.75
N ILE A 688 -29.90 -42.56 -40.30
CA ILE A 688 -29.42 -42.67 -41.69
C ILE A 688 -28.66 -43.99 -41.88
N ALA A 689 -27.78 -44.35 -40.94
CA ALA A 689 -27.03 -45.60 -40.98
C ALA A 689 -27.94 -46.84 -40.92
N LYS A 690 -28.95 -46.84 -40.05
CA LYS A 690 -29.92 -47.94 -39.91
C LYS A 690 -30.72 -48.16 -41.20
N ARG A 691 -31.21 -47.09 -41.82
CA ARG A 691 -32.03 -47.19 -43.04
C ARG A 691 -31.26 -47.78 -44.22
N LYS A 692 -29.96 -47.47 -44.32
CA LYS A 692 -29.08 -48.03 -45.34
C LYS A 692 -29.00 -49.56 -45.27
N LYS A 693 -28.93 -50.11 -44.04
CA LYS A 693 -28.85 -51.56 -43.81
C LYS A 693 -30.14 -52.29 -44.16
N GLU A 694 -31.30 -51.69 -43.87
CA GLU A 694 -32.61 -52.27 -44.18
C GLU A 694 -32.82 -52.46 -45.69
N ILE A 695 -32.32 -51.51 -46.50
CA ILE A 695 -32.43 -51.54 -47.97
C ILE A 695 -31.62 -52.70 -48.57
N GLU A 696 -30.46 -53.04 -48.00
CA GLU A 696 -29.65 -54.17 -48.47
C GLU A 696 -30.32 -55.52 -48.19
N GLU A 697 -30.89 -55.70 -46.99
CA GLU A 697 -31.52 -56.97 -46.59
C GLU A 697 -32.80 -57.30 -47.37
N GLU A 698 -33.50 -56.28 -47.89
CA GLU A 698 -34.73 -56.47 -48.68
C GLU A 698 -34.44 -56.99 -50.09
N LYS A 699 -33.30 -56.61 -50.66
CA LYS A 699 -32.88 -57.01 -52.01
C LYS A 699 -32.55 -58.51 -52.09
N ASP A 700 -31.89 -59.04 -51.06
CA ASP A 700 -31.47 -60.46 -51.00
C ASP A 700 -32.65 -61.45 -50.83
N ARG A 701 -33.77 -61.03 -50.21
CA ARG A 701 -34.91 -61.92 -49.96
C ARG A 701 -35.71 -62.27 -51.21
N ASN A 702 -35.82 -61.32 -52.15
CA ASN A 702 -36.67 -61.48 -53.34
C ASN A 702 -36.05 -62.38 -54.41
N GLU A 703 -34.73 -62.36 -54.62
CA GLU A 703 -34.09 -63.18 -55.68
C GLU A 703 -34.08 -64.70 -55.38
N VAL A 704 -34.17 -65.10 -54.12
CA VAL A 704 -34.06 -66.53 -53.71
C VAL A 704 -35.41 -67.26 -53.73
N GLY A 705 -36.52 -66.56 -53.47
CA GLY A 705 -37.87 -67.15 -53.46
C GLY A 705 -38.30 -67.64 -54.84
N GLU A 706 -38.14 -66.79 -55.86
CA GLU A 706 -38.56 -67.06 -57.23
C GLU A 706 -37.86 -68.29 -57.85
N LYS A 707 -36.58 -68.51 -57.51
CA LYS A 707 -35.82 -69.69 -57.94
C LYS A 707 -36.42 -71.00 -57.42
N VAL A 708 -36.91 -71.03 -56.18
CA VAL A 708 -37.49 -72.24 -55.56
C VAL A 708 -38.81 -72.60 -56.22
N GLU A 709 -39.66 -71.61 -56.49
CA GLU A 709 -40.94 -71.79 -57.20
C GLU A 709 -40.74 -72.33 -58.61
N ASN A 710 -39.80 -71.76 -59.37
CA ASN A 710 -39.47 -72.21 -60.73
C ASN A 710 -39.08 -73.69 -60.76
N ILE A 711 -38.15 -74.10 -59.88
CA ILE A 711 -37.66 -75.49 -59.85
C ILE A 711 -38.76 -76.45 -59.37
N LEU A 712 -39.61 -76.04 -58.43
CA LEU A 712 -40.75 -76.86 -58.01
C LEU A 712 -41.77 -77.04 -59.15
N ALA A 713 -42.07 -75.98 -59.89
CA ALA A 713 -42.96 -76.05 -61.06
C ALA A 713 -42.41 -77.03 -62.12
N GLU A 714 -41.12 -76.93 -62.47
CA GLU A 714 -40.46 -77.88 -63.39
C GLU A 714 -40.53 -79.32 -62.87
N THR A 715 -40.34 -79.51 -61.55
CA THR A 715 -40.36 -80.84 -60.93
C THR A 715 -41.76 -81.47 -61.02
N LEU A 716 -42.83 -80.68 -60.80
CA LEU A 716 -44.21 -81.13 -60.93
C LEU A 716 -44.58 -81.42 -62.40
N GLN A 717 -44.13 -80.60 -63.35
CA GLN A 717 -44.35 -80.84 -64.79
C GLN A 717 -43.74 -82.18 -65.25
N LYS A 718 -42.54 -82.53 -64.77
CA LYS A 718 -41.91 -83.84 -65.06
C LYS A 718 -42.73 -85.04 -64.57
N HIS A 719 -43.69 -84.84 -63.68
CA HIS A 719 -44.59 -85.89 -63.17
C HIS A 719 -45.97 -85.89 -63.85
N GLY A 720 -46.11 -85.21 -64.99
CA GLY A 720 -47.32 -85.25 -65.82
C GLY A 720 -48.39 -84.23 -65.45
N PHE A 721 -48.09 -83.29 -64.57
CA PHE A 721 -48.99 -82.18 -64.21
C PHE A 721 -48.81 -80.99 -65.15
N GLU A 722 -49.90 -80.34 -65.52
CA GLU A 722 -49.83 -79.00 -66.12
C GLU A 722 -49.76 -77.97 -64.99
N VAL A 723 -48.70 -77.16 -64.97
CA VAL A 723 -48.42 -76.22 -63.87
C VAL A 723 -48.52 -74.79 -64.39
N LYS A 724 -49.37 -73.98 -63.78
CA LYS A 724 -49.51 -72.54 -64.03
C LYS A 724 -49.08 -71.76 -62.79
N LYS A 725 -48.28 -70.71 -62.96
CA LYS A 725 -47.98 -69.77 -61.88
C LYS A 725 -49.15 -68.81 -61.65
N GLU A 726 -49.39 -68.45 -60.41
CA GLU A 726 -50.36 -67.44 -59.98
C GLU A 726 -49.67 -66.49 -58.99
N ILE A 727 -50.09 -65.23 -58.93
CA ILE A 727 -49.39 -64.19 -58.14
C ILE A 727 -50.14 -63.83 -56.86
N PHE A 728 -51.44 -64.16 -56.79
CA PHE A 728 -52.31 -63.76 -55.70
C PHE A 728 -52.81 -64.99 -54.92
N GLY A 729 -52.41 -65.08 -53.65
CA GLY A 729 -52.95 -66.04 -52.66
C GLY A 729 -52.43 -67.48 -52.79
N LYS A 730 -51.76 -67.80 -53.89
CA LYS A 730 -51.13 -69.08 -54.24
C LYS A 730 -50.06 -68.84 -55.29
N ASP A 731 -49.00 -69.64 -55.27
CA ASP A 731 -47.87 -69.48 -56.19
C ASP A 731 -47.98 -70.39 -57.42
N LEU A 732 -48.50 -71.61 -57.25
CA LEU A 732 -48.64 -72.62 -58.32
C LEU A 732 -50.05 -73.22 -58.32
N ILE A 733 -50.57 -73.51 -59.51
CA ILE A 733 -51.79 -74.30 -59.72
C ILE A 733 -51.43 -75.48 -60.62
N ILE A 734 -51.70 -76.69 -60.15
CA ILE A 734 -51.49 -77.92 -60.93
C ILE A 734 -52.82 -78.48 -61.43
N THR A 735 -52.83 -78.98 -62.67
CA THR A 735 -54.01 -79.58 -63.32
C THR A 735 -53.72 -81.00 -63.78
N LEU A 736 -54.62 -81.94 -63.41
CA LEU A 736 -54.59 -83.33 -63.87
C LEU A 736 -55.48 -83.51 -65.12
N LYS A 737 -54.85 -83.73 -66.28
CA LYS A 737 -55.56 -83.81 -67.58
C LYS A 737 -56.64 -84.90 -67.67
N LYS A 738 -56.59 -85.95 -66.84
CA LYS A 738 -57.57 -87.06 -66.89
C LYS A 738 -58.84 -86.84 -66.04
N LYS A 739 -58.86 -85.86 -65.13
CA LYS A 739 -60.01 -85.62 -64.22
C LYS A 739 -60.47 -84.15 -64.12
N ASN A 740 -59.79 -83.20 -64.78
CA ASN A 740 -60.08 -81.75 -64.73
C ASN A 740 -60.12 -81.15 -63.31
N ILE A 741 -59.31 -81.69 -62.40
CA ILE A 741 -59.15 -81.18 -61.02
C ILE A 741 -57.99 -80.18 -61.01
N ARG A 742 -58.22 -79.01 -60.40
CA ARG A 742 -57.21 -77.96 -60.17
C ARG A 742 -56.83 -77.96 -58.70
N TYR A 743 -55.53 -78.00 -58.42
CA TYR A 743 -55.01 -78.05 -57.06
C TYR A 743 -53.97 -76.93 -56.87
N ALA A 744 -54.17 -76.08 -55.87
CA ALA A 744 -53.33 -74.92 -55.57
C ALA A 744 -52.19 -75.29 -54.62
N ILE A 745 -51.03 -74.68 -54.83
CA ILE A 745 -49.83 -74.86 -54.02
C ILE A 745 -49.22 -73.50 -53.72
N GLU A 746 -49.09 -73.19 -52.44
CA GLU A 746 -48.29 -72.06 -51.94
C GLU A 746 -46.89 -72.54 -51.57
N VAL A 747 -45.85 -71.82 -51.99
CA VAL A 747 -44.46 -72.23 -51.89
C VAL A 747 -43.71 -71.29 -50.96
N LYS A 748 -43.20 -71.83 -49.85
CA LYS A 748 -42.34 -71.09 -48.93
C LYS A 748 -40.96 -71.71 -48.86
N SER A 749 -39.92 -70.87 -48.93
CA SER A 749 -38.55 -71.29 -48.67
C SER A 749 -38.06 -70.75 -47.32
N THR A 750 -37.42 -71.59 -46.51
CA THR A 750 -36.88 -71.16 -45.21
C THR A 750 -35.50 -71.74 -44.95
N SER A 751 -34.60 -70.92 -44.41
CA SER A 751 -33.30 -71.35 -43.86
C SER A 751 -33.32 -71.56 -42.34
N ARG A 752 -34.45 -71.27 -41.68
CA ARG A 752 -34.65 -71.40 -40.23
C ARG A 752 -35.78 -72.38 -39.92
N SER A 753 -35.59 -73.19 -38.87
CA SER A 753 -36.40 -74.38 -38.56
C SER A 753 -37.64 -74.14 -37.67
N SER A 754 -38.03 -72.89 -37.41
CA SER A 754 -39.08 -72.59 -36.42
C SER A 754 -40.47 -72.39 -37.03
N TYR A 755 -40.61 -71.58 -38.09
CA TYR A 755 -41.88 -71.33 -38.77
C TYR A 755 -41.71 -70.80 -40.20
N VAL A 756 -42.79 -70.86 -41.00
CA VAL A 756 -42.98 -70.07 -42.22
C VAL A 756 -44.19 -69.15 -42.06
N SER A 757 -44.31 -68.09 -42.83
CA SER A 757 -45.43 -67.16 -42.73
C SER A 757 -46.24 -67.07 -44.02
N MET A 758 -47.57 -67.04 -43.90
CA MET A 758 -48.52 -66.75 -44.98
C MET A 758 -49.15 -65.37 -44.75
N THR A 759 -49.40 -64.62 -45.82
CA THR A 759 -50.18 -63.37 -45.74
C THR A 759 -51.64 -63.66 -45.40
N SER A 760 -52.40 -62.62 -45.03
CA SER A 760 -53.84 -62.73 -44.78
C SER A 760 -54.57 -63.38 -45.96
N TYR A 761 -54.33 -62.88 -47.18
CA TYR A 761 -54.94 -63.39 -48.40
C TYR A 761 -54.55 -64.84 -48.73
N GLN A 762 -53.30 -65.24 -48.45
CA GLN A 762 -52.86 -66.64 -48.63
C GLN A 762 -53.58 -67.59 -47.66
N ALA A 763 -53.73 -67.19 -46.39
CA ALA A 763 -54.46 -67.98 -45.40
C ALA A 763 -55.96 -68.09 -45.74
N GLU A 764 -56.58 -66.99 -46.18
CA GLU A 764 -57.96 -66.97 -46.67
C GLU A 764 -58.17 -67.92 -47.85
N THR A 765 -57.28 -67.87 -48.84
CA THR A 765 -57.34 -68.75 -50.02
C THR A 765 -57.20 -70.20 -49.60
N ALA A 766 -56.25 -70.51 -48.70
CA ALA A 766 -56.04 -71.86 -48.19
C ALA A 766 -57.26 -72.42 -47.43
N VAL A 767 -57.95 -71.58 -46.67
CA VAL A 767 -59.16 -71.95 -45.90
C VAL A 767 -60.36 -72.12 -46.83
N THR A 768 -60.51 -71.26 -47.83
CA THR A 768 -61.65 -71.26 -48.75
C THR A 768 -61.56 -72.41 -49.76
N GLU A 769 -60.36 -72.71 -50.25
CA GLU A 769 -60.08 -73.81 -51.19
C GLU A 769 -59.51 -75.06 -50.48
N ALA A 770 -59.88 -75.30 -49.21
CA ALA A 770 -59.23 -76.28 -48.32
C ALA A 770 -59.11 -77.70 -48.91
N ASP A 771 -60.10 -78.15 -49.68
CA ASP A 771 -60.09 -79.48 -50.31
C ASP A 771 -59.04 -79.62 -51.43
N ASN A 772 -58.58 -78.51 -51.99
CA ASN A 772 -57.70 -78.47 -53.16
C ASN A 772 -56.50 -77.52 -53.00
N TYR A 773 -56.00 -77.32 -51.78
CA TYR A 773 -54.90 -76.40 -51.48
C TYR A 773 -53.83 -77.03 -50.59
N ALA A 774 -52.55 -76.90 -50.95
CA ALA A 774 -51.42 -77.30 -50.11
C ALA A 774 -50.41 -76.19 -49.88
N LEU A 775 -49.84 -76.17 -48.67
CA LEU A 775 -48.62 -75.42 -48.39
C LEU A 775 -47.41 -76.31 -48.63
N CYS A 776 -46.58 -75.95 -49.61
CA CYS A 776 -45.26 -76.52 -49.85
C CYS A 776 -44.20 -75.71 -49.12
N VAL A 777 -43.47 -76.34 -48.20
CA VAL A 777 -42.31 -75.74 -47.55
C VAL A 777 -41.05 -76.44 -48.01
N VAL A 778 -40.09 -75.66 -48.52
CA VAL A 778 -38.76 -76.12 -48.92
C VAL A 778 -37.74 -75.63 -47.89
N GLN A 779 -37.17 -76.58 -47.14
CA GLN A 779 -36.11 -76.26 -46.19
C GLN A 779 -34.78 -76.09 -46.92
N LYS A 780 -34.11 -74.95 -46.70
CA LYS A 780 -32.81 -74.59 -47.27
C LYS A 780 -31.70 -74.96 -46.28
N ASN A 781 -30.70 -75.70 -46.74
CA ASN A 781 -29.53 -76.10 -45.94
C ASN A 781 -28.19 -75.69 -46.58
N GLY A 782 -28.21 -74.77 -47.55
CA GLY A 782 -27.02 -74.28 -48.25
C GLY A 782 -26.58 -75.11 -49.47
N SER A 783 -27.28 -76.19 -49.81
CA SER A 783 -26.99 -76.99 -51.01
C SER A 783 -27.52 -76.32 -52.29
N VAL A 784 -26.96 -76.70 -53.45
CA VAL A 784 -27.41 -76.21 -54.78
C VAL A 784 -28.87 -76.61 -55.03
N LEU A 785 -29.72 -75.62 -55.33
CA LEU A 785 -31.13 -75.82 -55.65
C LEU A 785 -31.28 -76.47 -57.04
N ASN A 786 -31.85 -77.67 -57.10
CA ASN A 786 -32.20 -78.38 -58.34
C ASN A 786 -33.45 -79.28 -58.12
N THR A 787 -33.92 -79.99 -59.15
CA THR A 787 -35.15 -80.80 -59.05
C THR A 787 -35.04 -81.92 -58.01
N ASP A 788 -33.86 -82.53 -57.83
CA ASP A 788 -33.65 -83.58 -56.82
C ASP A 788 -33.65 -83.02 -55.40
N TYR A 789 -33.09 -81.82 -55.22
CA TYR A 789 -33.13 -81.09 -53.96
C TYR A 789 -34.57 -80.79 -53.54
N ILE A 790 -35.40 -80.29 -54.46
CA ILE A 790 -36.82 -80.04 -54.18
C ILE A 790 -37.54 -81.34 -53.82
N ARG A 791 -37.33 -82.43 -54.54
CA ARG A 791 -37.98 -83.73 -54.23
C ARG A 791 -37.65 -84.24 -52.83
N LYS A 792 -36.40 -84.06 -52.38
CA LYS A 792 -35.94 -84.52 -51.05
C LYS A 792 -36.35 -83.59 -49.91
N ASN A 793 -36.42 -82.29 -50.16
CA ASN A 793 -36.53 -81.27 -49.10
C ASN A 793 -37.85 -80.49 -49.10
N SER A 794 -38.82 -80.86 -49.95
CA SER A 794 -40.17 -80.29 -49.93
C SER A 794 -41.10 -81.10 -49.03
N LYS A 795 -41.95 -80.37 -48.29
CA LYS A 795 -43.00 -80.90 -47.45
C LYS A 795 -44.32 -80.24 -47.82
N PHE A 796 -45.33 -81.04 -48.14
CA PHE A 796 -46.65 -80.60 -48.56
C PHE A 796 -47.68 -80.85 -47.46
N VAL A 797 -48.24 -79.77 -46.92
CA VAL A 797 -49.34 -79.82 -45.96
C VAL A 797 -50.64 -79.69 -46.74
N THR A 798 -51.25 -80.83 -47.08
CA THR A 798 -52.44 -80.92 -47.95
C THR A 798 -53.75 -80.58 -47.26
N ASN A 799 -53.74 -80.41 -45.92
CA ASN A 799 -54.88 -79.97 -45.14
C ASN A 799 -54.58 -78.69 -44.36
N ILE A 800 -53.75 -77.81 -44.93
CA ILE A 800 -53.35 -76.56 -44.28
C ILE A 800 -54.56 -75.64 -44.06
N GLY A 801 -55.54 -75.64 -44.98
CA GLY A 801 -56.79 -74.91 -44.83
C GLY A 801 -57.56 -75.29 -43.57
N GLU A 802 -57.77 -76.58 -43.32
CA GLU A 802 -58.41 -77.08 -42.10
C GLU A 802 -57.65 -76.65 -40.83
N LYS A 803 -56.32 -76.70 -40.86
CA LYS A 803 -55.47 -76.32 -39.73
C LYS A 803 -55.49 -74.82 -39.44
N LEU A 804 -55.68 -74.00 -40.47
CA LEU A 804 -55.78 -72.55 -40.35
C LEU A 804 -57.19 -72.11 -39.95
N LYS A 805 -58.23 -72.91 -40.25
CA LYS A 805 -59.65 -72.53 -40.13
C LYS A 805 -60.00 -71.85 -38.80
N MET A 806 -59.68 -72.48 -37.68
CA MET A 806 -59.99 -71.92 -36.35
C MET A 806 -59.35 -70.55 -36.13
N LYS A 807 -58.07 -70.41 -36.46
CA LYS A 807 -57.34 -69.14 -36.25
C LYS A 807 -57.72 -68.09 -37.29
N PHE A 808 -58.10 -68.52 -38.50
CA PHE A 808 -58.64 -67.64 -39.53
C PHE A 808 -59.99 -67.06 -39.09
N ASP A 809 -60.90 -67.90 -38.58
CA ASP A 809 -62.21 -67.46 -38.08
C ASP A 809 -62.07 -66.49 -36.89
N GLU A 810 -61.14 -66.75 -35.95
CA GLU A 810 -60.82 -65.81 -34.85
C GLU A 810 -60.35 -64.43 -35.36
N VAL A 811 -59.51 -64.42 -36.41
CA VAL A 811 -58.99 -63.16 -36.99
C VAL A 811 -60.07 -62.46 -37.82
N SER A 812 -60.91 -63.19 -38.55
CA SER A 812 -62.07 -62.63 -39.26
C SER A 812 -63.08 -62.00 -38.31
N GLU A 813 -63.33 -62.62 -37.15
CA GLU A 813 -64.15 -62.02 -36.09
C GLU A 813 -63.49 -60.75 -35.53
N PHE A 814 -62.18 -60.77 -35.30
CA PHE A 814 -61.43 -59.58 -34.88
C PHE A 814 -61.52 -58.44 -35.91
N GLU A 815 -61.36 -58.72 -37.20
CA GLU A 815 -61.51 -57.70 -38.27
C GLU A 815 -62.93 -57.15 -38.36
N THR A 816 -63.93 -58.02 -38.21
CA THR A 816 -65.34 -57.60 -38.19
C THR A 816 -65.63 -56.69 -37.01
N ASN A 817 -65.14 -57.05 -35.81
CA ASN A 817 -65.27 -56.23 -34.61
C ASN A 817 -64.50 -54.91 -34.75
N LYS A 818 -63.28 -54.96 -35.29
CA LYS A 818 -62.45 -53.77 -35.56
C LYS A 818 -63.17 -52.81 -36.51
N MET A 819 -63.74 -53.31 -37.61
CA MET A 819 -64.55 -52.50 -38.51
C MET A 819 -65.82 -51.98 -37.82
N GLY A 820 -66.48 -52.79 -36.98
CA GLY A 820 -67.67 -52.38 -36.24
C GLY A 820 -67.44 -51.26 -35.24
N ILE A 821 -66.26 -51.21 -34.60
CA ILE A 821 -65.89 -50.18 -33.61
C ILE A 821 -65.41 -48.88 -34.28
N ALA A 822 -64.83 -48.98 -35.49
CA ALA A 822 -64.30 -47.83 -36.24
C ALA A 822 -65.28 -47.24 -37.28
N ASN A 823 -66.50 -47.76 -37.38
CA ASN A 823 -67.54 -47.26 -38.29
C ASN A 823 -68.86 -47.06 -37.54
N THR A 824 -68.82 -46.34 -36.41
CA THR A 824 -70.03 -46.11 -35.60
C THR A 824 -70.79 -44.83 -35.94
N ASN A 825 -70.25 -43.95 -36.81
CA ASN A 825 -70.87 -42.67 -37.18
C ASN A 825 -71.20 -41.77 -35.97
N ASP A 826 -70.48 -41.95 -34.86
CA ASP A 826 -70.58 -41.15 -33.63
C ASP A 826 -69.63 -39.93 -33.67
N ASP A 827 -69.89 -38.92 -32.83
CA ASP A 827 -69.05 -37.70 -32.72
C ASP A 827 -67.61 -37.98 -32.24
N ILE A 828 -67.37 -39.16 -31.66
CA ILE A 828 -66.05 -39.65 -31.27
C ILE A 828 -65.84 -41.00 -31.95
N ASP A 829 -64.97 -41.00 -32.96
CA ASP A 829 -64.65 -42.18 -33.76
C ASP A 829 -63.24 -42.70 -33.44
N LEU A 830 -63.05 -44.01 -33.59
CA LEU A 830 -61.77 -44.66 -33.34
C LEU A 830 -60.96 -44.78 -34.64
N TYR A 831 -60.00 -43.89 -34.83
CA TYR A 831 -59.08 -43.90 -35.97
C TYR A 831 -57.78 -44.67 -35.67
N TYR A 832 -57.39 -45.59 -36.55
CA TYR A 832 -56.12 -46.30 -36.47
C TYR A 832 -55.06 -45.61 -37.36
N GLU A 833 -54.01 -45.05 -36.76
CA GLU A 833 -52.93 -44.34 -37.48
C GLU A 833 -52.12 -45.22 -38.44
N ASN A 834 -52.20 -46.55 -38.33
CA ASN A 834 -51.51 -47.49 -39.21
C ASN A 834 -52.36 -48.74 -39.48
N ASP A 835 -52.25 -49.29 -40.69
CA ASP A 835 -52.82 -50.60 -41.01
C ASP A 835 -52.08 -51.70 -40.23
N LEU A 836 -52.82 -52.48 -39.45
CA LEU A 836 -52.29 -53.68 -38.80
C LEU A 836 -52.01 -54.74 -39.87
N ILE A 837 -50.79 -54.76 -40.40
CA ILE A 837 -50.33 -55.81 -41.30
C ILE A 837 -49.91 -57.03 -40.48
N TYR A 838 -50.65 -58.13 -40.55
CA TYR A 838 -50.32 -59.40 -39.90
C TYR A 838 -50.08 -60.53 -40.90
N LYS A 839 -49.44 -61.59 -40.42
CA LYS A 839 -49.17 -62.82 -41.16
C LYS A 839 -49.42 -64.03 -40.28
N TYR A 840 -49.93 -65.12 -40.87
CA TYR A 840 -50.15 -66.39 -40.18
C TYR A 840 -48.83 -67.14 -40.11
N LYS A 841 -48.33 -67.43 -38.91
CA LYS A 841 -47.10 -68.22 -38.72
C LYS A 841 -47.44 -69.70 -38.59
N ILE A 842 -46.97 -70.49 -39.55
CA ILE A 842 -47.10 -71.95 -39.57
C ILE A 842 -45.83 -72.54 -38.97
N SER A 843 -45.95 -73.10 -37.77
CA SER A 843 -44.82 -73.70 -37.07
C SER A 843 -44.29 -74.95 -37.77
N ASN A 844 -43.01 -75.24 -37.55
CA ASN A 844 -42.36 -76.44 -38.04
C ASN A 844 -43.06 -77.74 -37.61
N ASN A 845 -43.68 -77.76 -36.43
CA ASN A 845 -44.45 -78.91 -35.95
C ASN A 845 -45.64 -79.27 -36.86
N ILE A 846 -46.11 -78.32 -37.68
CA ILE A 846 -47.15 -78.53 -38.68
C ILE A 846 -46.51 -78.92 -40.02
N TRP A 847 -45.62 -78.10 -40.56
CA TRP A 847 -45.16 -78.31 -41.93
C TRP A 847 -44.13 -79.44 -42.09
N SER A 848 -43.30 -79.74 -41.09
CA SER A 848 -42.37 -80.90 -41.17
C SER A 848 -43.08 -82.26 -41.27
N LYS A 849 -44.31 -82.33 -40.72
CA LYS A 849 -45.20 -83.50 -40.79
C LYS A 849 -45.97 -83.58 -42.11
N GLY A 850 -45.79 -82.62 -43.01
CA GLY A 850 -46.34 -82.66 -44.37
C GLY A 850 -45.84 -83.87 -45.15
N LYS A 851 -46.61 -84.24 -46.17
CA LYS A 851 -46.26 -85.30 -47.12
C LYS A 851 -44.94 -84.93 -47.81
N ILE A 852 -44.05 -85.91 -47.96
CA ILE A 852 -42.90 -85.74 -48.85
C ILE A 852 -43.38 -85.70 -50.31
N PHE A 853 -42.54 -85.21 -51.23
CA PHE A 853 -42.92 -85.03 -52.63
C PHE A 853 -43.59 -86.26 -53.25
N GLY A 854 -43.03 -87.47 -53.07
CA GLY A 854 -43.62 -88.71 -53.62
C GLY A 854 -45.05 -88.98 -53.10
N ASP A 855 -45.23 -88.95 -51.78
CA ASP A 855 -46.54 -89.14 -51.14
C ASP A 855 -47.57 -88.08 -51.54
N PHE A 856 -47.11 -86.86 -51.83
CA PHE A 856 -47.96 -85.80 -52.35
C PHE A 856 -48.45 -86.12 -53.78
N ILE A 857 -47.57 -86.57 -54.68
CA ILE A 857 -47.96 -86.99 -56.02
C ILE A 857 -48.98 -88.13 -55.97
N ASP A 858 -48.76 -89.12 -55.09
CA ASP A 858 -49.70 -90.22 -54.91
C ASP A 858 -51.03 -89.77 -54.31
N HIS A 859 -51.02 -88.81 -53.38
CA HIS A 859 -52.23 -88.22 -52.82
C HIS A 859 -53.05 -87.53 -53.90
N ILE A 860 -52.40 -86.71 -54.74
CA ILE A 860 -53.06 -86.00 -55.83
C ILE A 860 -53.60 -86.94 -56.91
N ASN A 861 -52.89 -88.04 -57.21
CA ASN A 861 -53.38 -89.05 -58.17
C ASN A 861 -54.57 -89.88 -57.65
N LYS A 862 -54.78 -89.94 -56.33
CA LYS A 862 -55.89 -90.68 -55.70
C LYS A 862 -57.18 -89.88 -55.60
N ILE A 863 -57.07 -88.55 -55.49
CA ILE A 863 -58.19 -87.60 -55.68
C ILE A 863 -58.70 -87.77 -57.11
#